data_AF-A0A8S9ZQ26-F1
#
_entry.id   AF-A0A8S9ZQ26-F1
#
_cell.length_a   1.000
_cell.length_b   1.000
_cell.length_c   1.000
_cell.angle_alpha   90.00
_cell.angle_beta   90.00
_cell.angle_gamma   90.00
#
_symmetry.space_group_name_H-M   'P 1'
#
loop_
_entity.id
_entity.type
_entity.pdbx_description
1 polymer ?
#
loop_
_entity_poly.entity_id
_entity_poly.type
_entity_poly.pdbx_seq_one_letter_code
_entity_poly.pdbx_strand_id
1 'polypeptide(L)'
;MWRFKKFEWRFKTRLLGMFNRYRYIFKREVCKTCNKAYCNEKQLVDDVCWENNGKTCFKPFNSSCFVERTKTNEAFYGCGSCRSYSEECIDCIGTKCNNKTFAMSKLFTCLTNEEKSIICPSGTNECYYKLVLDKVFANCGKCSYKEFDCIDCKTKNCNTKELFDNTLFCLEKSTTELTATKMKGPCSKTCGVSRNENGELKQGCWECSDNKKENCKTCSKDYCNEEKIVDKVCWENNYKTCFTSYDVPCFVERTKTNEGTYNSGCGACSPSTECFECSGNKCNDEHFAISRLFSCLSNSEKPVFCVSGINECYYSNGLNEDTAGCGKCPDEEFQCVECKTKNCNTEKLFEETLFCLEKSTKELNTKKMTRGCNTTCGVLRHLNGELIQGCLKCSDNKKENCKTCSEDYCNEEKLVNKVCLVNNGKTCFTPYDATCFVERTKTNEAIYGCGSCRFNSEDCVECNLNKCNDEQFAISKLFTCLTKEEKPFICSGVNKCYYKQGLDGVYTGCGKCLTGEFHCFDCTIKNCNTKKNFDEAFKCLQGTEKYTSAESRGCQSDKCFISLDFDKDSNDNVILNKYTKQGCGECSPNDPYCRTCTSNLCNTKEFYNEIHYCWKNNEEVLLCNRKKYNGNCYFSVLVDESEDEESSIKKYSRQDCGKCPSKSTQCRTCNLQLCNTEMFYKQKHYCFTKKML
;
A
#
# COMPACT_ATOMS: atom_id res chain seq x y z
N MET A 1 -62.62 123.37 -24.22
CA MET A 1 -62.43 122.60 -25.47
C MET A 1 -60.96 122.24 -25.59
N TRP A 2 -60.60 120.95 -25.47
CA TRP A 2 -59.25 120.36 -25.69
C TRP A 2 -58.04 120.93 -24.88
N ARG A 3 -56.87 120.29 -24.70
CA ARG A 3 -56.40 118.91 -24.39
C ARG A 3 -54.85 118.98 -24.32
N PHE A 4 -54.17 118.15 -23.49
CA PHE A 4 -52.70 117.91 -23.44
C PHE A 4 -51.79 119.05 -22.88
N LYS A 5 -50.58 118.82 -22.32
CA LYS A 5 -49.66 117.64 -22.17
C LYS A 5 -48.77 117.82 -20.90
N LYS A 6 -48.61 116.79 -20.03
CA LYS A 6 -47.39 115.98 -19.71
C LYS A 6 -46.25 116.57 -18.81
N PHE A 7 -45.81 115.73 -17.85
CA PHE A 7 -44.51 115.68 -17.11
C PHE A 7 -44.13 116.85 -16.17
N GLU A 8 -43.29 116.71 -15.12
CA GLU A 8 -43.05 115.66 -14.10
C GLU A 8 -42.03 116.25 -13.06
N TRP A 9 -42.25 116.12 -11.73
CA TRP A 9 -41.22 115.81 -10.69
C TRP A 9 -41.73 115.91 -9.23
N ARG A 10 -40.92 115.44 -8.27
CA ARG A 10 -41.20 115.26 -6.82
C ARG A 10 -40.06 115.91 -5.98
N PHE A 11 -40.07 116.05 -4.64
CA PHE A 11 -40.89 115.48 -3.55
C PHE A 11 -40.84 116.37 -2.27
N LYS A 12 -41.32 115.83 -1.11
CA LYS A 12 -41.16 116.32 0.29
C LYS A 12 -41.83 117.66 0.70
N THR A 13 -42.93 117.57 1.46
CA THR A 13 -43.04 117.98 2.89
C THR A 13 -44.51 117.94 3.38
N ARG A 14 -44.75 117.38 4.59
CA ARG A 14 -45.95 117.42 5.46
C ARG A 14 -45.68 116.44 6.64
N LEU A 15 -46.13 116.60 7.88
CA LEU A 15 -46.83 117.70 8.58
C LEU A 15 -46.55 117.57 10.10
N LEU A 16 -46.92 118.58 10.90
CA LEU A 16 -46.72 118.67 12.35
C LEU A 16 -47.48 117.62 13.18
N GLY A 17 -46.98 117.36 14.39
CA GLY A 17 -47.74 117.75 15.59
C GLY A 17 -48.27 116.65 16.53
N MET A 18 -47.47 116.24 17.51
CA MET A 18 -47.97 115.71 18.79
C MET A 18 -47.11 116.18 19.97
N PHE A 19 -47.67 117.06 20.80
CA PHE A 19 -47.15 117.40 22.12
C PHE A 19 -47.69 116.41 23.16
N ASN A 20 -46.82 115.75 23.93
CA ASN A 20 -46.87 115.80 25.41
C ASN A 20 -45.78 114.99 26.14
N ARG A 21 -45.47 115.43 27.37
CA ARG A 21 -44.70 114.76 28.46
C ARG A 21 -43.19 114.52 28.23
N TYR A 22 -42.41 115.58 28.47
CA TYR A 22 -41.08 115.46 29.09
C TYR A 22 -41.21 115.37 30.62
N ARG A 23 -40.39 114.53 31.27
CA ARG A 23 -40.07 114.64 32.71
C ARG A 23 -38.61 114.28 32.96
N TYR A 24 -37.90 115.14 33.68
CA TYR A 24 -36.44 115.06 33.94
C TYR A 24 -36.03 113.89 34.83
N ILE A 25 -34.83 113.34 34.59
CA ILE A 25 -33.88 112.91 35.64
C ILE A 25 -32.46 113.37 35.24
N PHE A 26 -31.71 113.94 36.20
CA PHE A 26 -30.42 114.59 36.00
C PHE A 26 -29.23 113.64 35.86
N LYS A 27 -28.23 114.01 35.03
CA LYS A 27 -26.83 113.63 35.26
C LYS A 27 -26.28 114.46 36.42
N ARG A 28 -25.62 113.82 37.40
CA ARG A 28 -24.73 114.52 38.34
C ARG A 28 -23.33 114.58 37.73
N GLU A 29 -22.96 115.72 37.17
CA GLU A 29 -21.55 116.06 36.96
C GLU A 29 -21.00 116.56 38.30
N VAL A 30 -19.86 116.00 38.73
CA VAL A 30 -19.25 116.33 40.02
C VAL A 30 -18.39 117.60 39.87
N CYS A 31 -19.06 118.75 39.81
CA CYS A 31 -18.38 120.03 39.85
C CYS A 31 -17.87 120.30 41.28
N LYS A 32 -16.56 120.14 41.52
CA LYS A 32 -15.91 120.77 42.68
C LYS A 32 -15.88 122.28 42.43
N THR A 33 -16.60 123.06 43.22
CA THR A 33 -16.49 124.52 43.21
C THR A 33 -15.13 124.93 43.79
N CYS A 34 -14.27 125.51 42.95
CA CYS A 34 -12.97 126.04 43.35
C CYS A 34 -12.99 127.57 43.25
N ASN A 35 -12.76 128.25 44.38
CA ASN A 35 -12.82 129.72 44.47
C ASN A 35 -11.45 130.40 44.19
N LYS A 36 -10.65 129.87 43.26
CA LYS A 36 -9.38 130.48 42.81
C LYS A 36 -9.24 130.41 41.29
N ALA A 37 -8.55 131.38 40.70
CA ALA A 37 -8.60 131.71 39.27
C ALA A 37 -7.93 130.72 38.28
N TYR A 38 -7.66 129.47 38.69
CA TYR A 38 -6.91 128.47 37.89
C TYR A 38 -7.70 127.15 37.72
N CYS A 39 -9.00 127.23 37.46
CA CYS A 39 -9.90 126.07 37.35
C CYS A 39 -9.77 125.25 36.05
N ASN A 40 -8.93 125.66 35.09
CA ASN A 40 -8.87 125.07 33.74
C ASN A 40 -7.62 124.22 33.48
N GLU A 41 -6.78 123.95 34.47
CA GLU A 41 -5.68 123.01 34.32
C GLU A 41 -6.17 121.56 34.38
N LYS A 42 -5.67 120.71 33.47
CA LYS A 42 -6.10 119.30 33.33
C LYS A 42 -5.97 118.47 34.62
N GLN A 43 -5.20 118.94 35.60
CA GLN A 43 -4.98 118.30 36.90
C GLN A 43 -6.24 118.22 37.79
N LEU A 44 -7.32 118.92 37.44
CA LEU A 44 -8.56 118.96 38.24
C LEU A 44 -9.64 117.95 37.80
N VAL A 45 -9.44 117.21 36.70
CA VAL A 45 -10.36 116.16 36.25
C VAL A 45 -9.89 114.81 36.79
N ASP A 46 -10.67 114.21 37.69
CA ASP A 46 -10.41 112.88 38.22
C ASP A 46 -10.41 111.83 37.08
N ASP A 47 -9.35 111.02 36.99
CA ASP A 47 -9.26 109.89 36.06
C ASP A 47 -10.29 108.82 36.45
N VAL A 48 -10.91 108.22 35.44
CA VAL A 48 -12.06 107.32 35.62
C VAL A 48 -11.67 105.88 35.31
N CYS A 49 -11.51 105.01 36.31
CA CYS A 49 -11.22 103.59 36.08
C CYS A 49 -12.52 102.77 35.91
N TRP A 50 -12.45 101.64 35.22
CA TRP A 50 -13.52 100.64 35.17
C TRP A 50 -13.50 99.72 36.41
N GLU A 51 -14.69 99.25 36.80
CA GLU A 51 -14.90 98.19 37.81
C GLU A 51 -15.72 97.03 37.21
N ASN A 52 -15.52 95.80 37.70
CA ASN A 52 -16.20 94.58 37.18
C ASN A 52 -17.73 94.61 37.22
N ASN A 53 -18.33 95.42 38.09
CA ASN A 53 -19.78 95.58 38.22
C ASN A 53 -20.38 96.54 37.16
N GLY A 54 -19.61 96.93 36.14
CA GLY A 54 -19.99 97.89 35.09
C GLY A 54 -20.00 99.36 35.55
N LYS A 55 -19.67 99.63 36.81
CA LYS A 55 -19.48 100.99 37.32
C LYS A 55 -18.10 101.51 36.93
N THR A 56 -17.90 102.78 37.25
CA THR A 56 -16.63 103.44 37.17
C THR A 56 -16.32 104.15 38.48
N CYS A 57 -15.07 104.06 38.90
CA CYS A 57 -14.56 104.73 40.09
C CYS A 57 -13.63 105.88 39.67
N PHE A 58 -13.67 106.97 40.43
CA PHE A 58 -12.93 108.20 40.15
C PHE A 58 -11.68 108.26 41.02
N LYS A 59 -10.56 108.69 40.46
CA LYS A 59 -9.26 108.84 41.14
C LYS A 59 -8.62 110.18 40.78
N PRO A 60 -7.75 110.74 41.65
CA PRO A 60 -6.98 111.93 41.30
C PRO A 60 -6.27 111.77 39.96
N PHE A 61 -6.22 112.84 39.16
CA PHE A 61 -5.53 112.87 37.87
C PHE A 61 -4.14 112.21 37.95
N ASN A 62 -3.80 111.39 36.95
CA ASN A 62 -2.55 110.63 36.85
C ASN A 62 -2.36 109.50 37.90
N SER A 63 -3.42 109.14 38.64
CA SER A 63 -3.45 107.88 39.41
C SER A 63 -3.55 106.68 38.48
N SER A 64 -3.02 105.52 38.89
CA SER A 64 -3.22 104.30 38.13
C SER A 64 -4.63 103.73 38.28
N CYS A 65 -5.08 103.09 37.22
CA CYS A 65 -6.09 102.05 37.24
C CYS A 65 -5.40 100.71 37.03
N PHE A 66 -5.94 99.61 37.55
CA PHE A 66 -5.36 98.29 37.35
C PHE A 66 -6.30 97.35 36.63
N VAL A 67 -5.70 96.38 35.93
CA VAL A 67 -6.35 95.11 35.61
C VAL A 67 -5.55 93.96 36.23
N GLU A 68 -6.23 93.13 37.00
CA GLU A 68 -5.68 91.95 37.68
C GLU A 68 -6.40 90.70 37.17
N ARG A 69 -5.72 89.55 37.14
CA ARG A 69 -6.38 88.28 36.84
C ARG A 69 -6.93 87.65 38.13
N THR A 70 -8.21 87.30 38.17
CA THR A 70 -8.77 86.55 39.31
C THR A 70 -8.33 85.08 39.27
N LYS A 71 -8.47 84.38 40.41
CA LYS A 71 -8.32 82.91 40.48
C LYS A 71 -9.34 82.16 39.60
N THR A 72 -10.47 82.79 39.26
CA THR A 72 -11.48 82.27 38.32
C THR A 72 -11.18 82.62 36.86
N ASN A 73 -10.00 83.19 36.58
CA ASN A 73 -9.52 83.58 35.26
C ASN A 73 -10.36 84.69 34.57
N GLU A 74 -11.06 85.49 35.36
CA GLU A 74 -11.74 86.69 34.91
C GLU A 74 -10.78 87.89 35.02
N ALA A 75 -10.89 88.84 34.09
CA ALA A 75 -10.23 90.13 34.27
C ALA A 75 -10.97 90.92 35.36
N PHE A 76 -10.24 91.31 36.40
CA PHE A 76 -10.69 92.22 37.45
C PHE A 76 -10.16 93.63 37.19
N TYR A 77 -11.07 94.51 36.81
CA TYR A 77 -10.81 95.94 36.65
C TYR A 77 -10.99 96.63 38.00
N GLY A 78 -9.98 97.39 38.43
CA GLY A 78 -10.00 98.08 39.71
C GLY A 78 -9.29 99.43 39.71
N CYS A 79 -9.45 100.11 40.84
CA CYS A 79 -9.06 101.51 41.04
C CYS A 79 -7.81 101.63 41.93
N GLY A 80 -6.76 102.30 41.43
CA GLY A 80 -5.48 102.47 42.12
C GLY A 80 -4.39 101.58 41.53
N SER A 81 -3.32 101.37 42.29
CA SER A 81 -2.19 100.55 41.88
C SER A 81 -2.37 99.08 42.25
N CYS A 82 -1.70 98.22 41.50
CA CYS A 82 -1.59 96.80 41.79
C CYS A 82 -1.12 96.53 43.22
N ARG A 83 -1.80 95.62 43.91
CA ARG A 83 -1.35 95.16 45.23
C ARG A 83 -0.14 94.25 45.03
N SER A 84 0.93 94.54 45.76
CA SER A 84 2.31 94.04 45.56
C SER A 84 2.54 92.52 45.75
N TYR A 85 1.49 91.72 45.77
CA TYR A 85 1.51 90.26 45.96
C TYR A 85 0.86 89.50 44.78
N SER A 86 0.57 90.20 43.68
CA SER A 86 -0.08 89.67 42.49
C SER A 86 0.84 89.86 41.28
N GLU A 87 1.49 88.78 40.85
CA GLU A 87 2.41 88.79 39.68
C GLU A 87 1.67 89.04 38.35
N GLU A 88 0.34 89.03 38.36
CA GLU A 88 -0.52 89.14 37.17
C GLU A 88 -1.47 90.34 37.24
N CYS A 89 -1.10 91.34 38.04
CA CYS A 89 -1.72 92.65 38.03
C CYS A 89 -0.90 93.62 37.18
N ILE A 90 -1.59 94.38 36.32
CA ILE A 90 -0.98 95.34 35.40
C ILE A 90 -1.65 96.71 35.57
N ASP A 91 -0.85 97.68 36.00
CA ASP A 91 -1.24 99.08 36.11
C ASP A 91 -1.25 99.78 34.74
N CYS A 92 -2.13 100.77 34.64
CA CYS A 92 -2.18 101.73 33.55
C CYS A 92 -2.53 103.11 34.10
N ILE A 93 -2.18 104.16 33.38
CA ILE A 93 -2.46 105.54 33.79
C ILE A 93 -3.37 106.20 32.76
N GLY A 94 -4.33 106.98 33.25
CA GLY A 94 -5.28 107.74 32.44
C GLY A 94 -6.69 107.17 32.35
N THR A 95 -7.61 108.03 31.97
CA THR A 95 -9.06 107.77 31.98
C THR A 95 -9.44 106.52 31.19
N LYS A 96 -10.08 105.57 31.87
CA LYS A 96 -10.62 104.30 31.37
C LYS A 96 -9.56 103.40 30.71
N CYS A 97 -8.30 103.56 31.09
CA CYS A 97 -7.20 102.77 30.55
C CYS A 97 -7.36 101.27 30.86
N ASN A 98 -7.89 100.89 32.04
CA ASN A 98 -8.08 99.50 32.46
C ASN A 98 -9.37 98.89 31.84
N ASN A 99 -9.52 98.99 30.52
CA ASN A 99 -10.64 98.42 29.80
C ASN A 99 -10.33 96.99 29.28
N LYS A 100 -11.35 96.30 28.76
CA LYS A 100 -11.21 94.94 28.19
C LYS A 100 -10.16 94.85 27.07
N THR A 101 -10.04 95.88 26.23
CA THR A 101 -9.03 95.92 25.15
C THR A 101 -7.62 96.02 25.72
N PHE A 102 -7.41 96.84 26.75
CA PHE A 102 -6.13 96.94 27.45
C PHE A 102 -5.75 95.61 28.12
N ALA A 103 -6.71 94.97 28.81
CA ALA A 103 -6.50 93.66 29.45
C ALA A 103 -6.05 92.60 28.44
N MET A 104 -6.76 92.46 27.31
CA MET A 104 -6.39 91.56 26.23
C MET A 104 -5.01 91.89 25.63
N SER A 105 -4.67 93.18 25.52
CA SER A 105 -3.35 93.59 25.00
C SER A 105 -2.19 93.25 25.94
N LYS A 106 -2.41 93.25 27.26
CA LYS A 106 -1.35 93.11 28.27
C LYS A 106 -1.22 91.71 28.84
N LEU A 107 -2.31 91.04 29.21
CA LEU A 107 -2.29 89.69 29.77
C LEU A 107 -1.98 88.62 28.69
N PHE A 108 -1.51 87.44 29.10
CA PHE A 108 -1.33 86.31 28.17
C PHE A 108 -2.69 85.77 27.73
N THR A 109 -2.87 85.61 26.41
CA THR A 109 -4.13 85.20 25.78
C THR A 109 -3.93 84.02 24.84
N CYS A 110 -4.96 83.19 24.75
CA CYS A 110 -5.01 81.93 24.03
C CYS A 110 -6.27 81.97 23.14
N LEU A 111 -6.29 81.30 21.99
CA LEU A 111 -7.52 81.13 21.19
C LEU A 111 -8.36 79.98 21.74
N THR A 112 -9.69 80.14 21.64
CA THR A 112 -10.67 79.04 21.81
C THR A 112 -10.95 78.33 20.49
N ASN A 113 -11.70 77.22 20.56
CA ASN A 113 -12.26 76.50 19.41
C ASN A 113 -13.07 77.39 18.44
N GLU A 114 -13.55 78.55 18.90
CA GLU A 114 -14.32 79.53 18.11
C GLU A 114 -13.43 80.69 17.59
N GLU A 115 -12.11 80.53 17.60
CA GLU A 115 -11.09 81.54 17.23
C GLU A 115 -11.18 82.85 18.05
N LYS A 116 -11.82 82.80 19.23
CA LYS A 116 -11.94 83.95 20.13
C LYS A 116 -10.77 83.96 21.11
N SER A 117 -10.07 85.10 21.23
CA SER A 117 -9.07 85.30 22.27
C SER A 117 -9.71 85.28 23.67
N ILE A 118 -9.18 84.42 24.53
CA ILE A 118 -9.46 84.38 25.97
C ILE A 118 -8.19 84.67 26.76
N ILE A 119 -8.35 85.18 27.97
CA ILE A 119 -7.25 85.34 28.92
C ILE A 119 -6.96 83.97 29.52
N CYS A 120 -5.69 83.57 29.58
CA CYS A 120 -5.29 82.24 30.05
C CYS A 120 -5.14 82.21 31.59
N PRO A 121 -5.33 81.07 32.30
CA PRO A 121 -5.24 81.03 33.75
C PRO A 121 -3.90 81.47 34.33
N SER A 122 -3.91 81.77 35.63
CA SER A 122 -2.71 82.21 36.35
C SER A 122 -1.57 81.19 36.26
N GLY A 123 -0.35 81.67 35.99
CA GLY A 123 0.82 80.81 35.76
C GLY A 123 0.83 80.04 34.42
N THR A 124 -0.18 80.24 33.55
CA THR A 124 -0.23 79.61 32.22
C THR A 124 0.35 80.54 31.15
N ASN A 125 1.51 80.18 30.61
CA ASN A 125 2.23 80.91 29.55
C ASN A 125 2.31 80.13 28.21
N GLU A 126 1.49 79.10 28.06
CA GLU A 126 1.40 78.26 26.87
C GLU A 126 -0.07 78.16 26.40
N CYS A 127 -0.27 78.12 25.10
CA CYS A 127 -1.53 77.77 24.45
C CYS A 127 -1.37 76.40 23.79
N TYR A 128 -2.44 75.61 23.67
CA TYR A 128 -2.44 74.39 22.87
C TYR A 128 -3.51 74.39 21.77
N TYR A 129 -3.24 73.66 20.69
CA TYR A 129 -4.21 73.28 19.66
C TYR A 129 -4.16 71.76 19.48
N LYS A 130 -5.33 71.12 19.51
CA LYS A 130 -5.50 69.66 19.51
C LYS A 130 -6.64 69.26 18.58
N LEU A 131 -6.46 68.19 17.80
CA LEU A 131 -7.52 67.61 16.98
C LEU A 131 -7.95 66.25 17.54
N VAL A 132 -9.26 66.05 17.74
CA VAL A 132 -9.83 64.80 18.27
C VAL A 132 -11.05 64.41 17.44
N LEU A 133 -10.92 63.38 16.59
CA LEU A 133 -12.02 62.91 15.73
C LEU A 133 -12.69 64.09 14.98
N ASP A 134 -11.86 64.86 14.27
CA ASP A 134 -12.20 66.08 13.52
C ASP A 134 -12.77 67.25 14.34
N LYS A 135 -12.77 67.15 15.68
CA LYS A 135 -13.12 68.25 16.58
C LYS A 135 -11.88 68.98 17.07
N VAL A 136 -11.87 70.30 16.85
CA VAL A 136 -10.83 71.21 17.31
C VAL A 136 -10.99 71.49 18.81
N PHE A 137 -9.89 71.41 19.55
CA PHE A 137 -9.77 71.87 20.92
C PHE A 137 -8.57 72.82 21.03
N ALA A 138 -8.86 74.11 21.18
CA ALA A 138 -7.88 75.16 21.37
C ALA A 138 -8.14 75.83 22.71
N ASN A 139 -7.14 75.86 23.60
CA ASN A 139 -7.28 76.45 24.93
C ASN A 139 -5.90 76.76 25.55
N CYS A 140 -5.93 77.15 26.80
CA CYS A 140 -4.79 77.48 27.64
C CYS A 140 -4.13 76.22 28.21
N GLY A 141 -2.79 76.22 28.30
CA GLY A 141 -2.01 75.18 28.96
C GLY A 141 -1.13 74.38 28.00
N LYS A 142 -0.42 73.40 28.56
CA LYS A 142 0.29 72.37 27.78
C LYS A 142 -0.67 71.29 27.30
N CYS A 143 -0.33 70.66 26.19
CA CYS A 143 -1.05 69.48 25.76
C CYS A 143 -0.57 68.20 26.48
N SER A 144 -1.50 67.26 26.69
CA SER A 144 -1.16 65.90 27.10
C SER A 144 -0.94 65.04 25.84
N TYR A 145 0.32 64.87 25.45
CA TYR A 145 0.76 64.10 24.28
C TYR A 145 0.44 62.58 24.32
N LYS A 146 -0.35 62.11 25.28
CA LYS A 146 -0.60 60.66 25.47
C LYS A 146 -1.67 60.08 24.55
N GLU A 147 -2.58 60.89 24.00
CA GLU A 147 -3.75 60.35 23.28
C GLU A 147 -3.99 60.90 21.86
N PHE A 148 -3.62 62.14 21.53
CA PHE A 148 -4.01 62.77 20.25
C PHE A 148 -2.98 63.77 19.72
N ASP A 149 -3.03 64.00 18.41
CA ASP A 149 -2.28 64.99 17.63
C ASP A 149 -2.43 66.39 18.24
N CYS A 150 -1.31 66.99 18.66
CA CYS A 150 -1.34 68.22 19.43
C CYS A 150 -0.05 69.05 19.34
N ILE A 151 -0.21 70.37 19.41
CA ILE A 151 0.90 71.33 19.52
C ILE A 151 0.66 72.28 20.71
N ASP A 152 1.75 72.63 21.41
CA ASP A 152 1.80 73.77 22.33
C ASP A 152 2.68 74.91 21.79
N CYS A 153 2.43 76.12 22.26
CA CYS A 153 3.15 77.33 21.82
C CYS A 153 3.12 78.43 22.89
N LYS A 154 4.11 79.33 22.87
CA LYS A 154 4.43 80.26 23.98
C LYS A 154 4.14 81.74 23.71
N THR A 155 3.51 82.07 22.59
CA THR A 155 3.18 83.46 22.20
C THR A 155 1.68 83.70 22.29
N LYS A 156 1.24 84.96 22.36
CA LYS A 156 -0.20 85.27 22.52
C LYS A 156 -0.98 84.81 21.29
N ASN A 157 -2.13 84.15 21.52
CA ASN A 157 -3.04 83.65 20.49
C ASN A 157 -2.36 82.73 19.44
N CYS A 158 -1.28 82.04 19.83
CA CYS A 158 -0.45 81.27 18.91
C CYS A 158 -1.07 79.94 18.46
N ASN A 159 -2.02 79.41 19.22
CA ASN A 159 -2.71 78.15 18.93
C ASN A 159 -3.76 78.33 17.83
N THR A 160 -3.30 78.72 16.64
CA THR A 160 -4.11 78.85 15.43
C THR A 160 -4.23 77.51 14.72
N LYS A 161 -5.29 77.37 13.89
CA LYS A 161 -5.38 76.28 12.93
C LYS A 161 -4.18 76.28 11.96
N GLU A 162 -3.74 77.46 11.53
CA GLU A 162 -2.56 77.63 10.67
C GLU A 162 -1.27 77.08 11.31
N LEU A 163 -1.06 77.26 12.62
CA LEU A 163 0.10 76.68 13.30
C LEU A 163 0.02 75.14 13.28
N PHE A 164 -1.15 74.58 13.55
CA PHE A 164 -1.36 73.12 13.53
C PHE A 164 -1.21 72.54 12.12
N ASP A 165 -1.85 73.14 11.11
CA ASP A 165 -1.79 72.72 9.69
C ASP A 165 -0.35 72.79 9.11
N ASN A 166 0.50 73.67 9.63
CA ASN A 166 1.91 73.81 9.23
C ASN A 166 2.87 73.00 10.12
N THR A 167 2.36 72.26 11.11
CA THR A 167 3.18 71.45 12.03
C THR A 167 3.33 70.04 11.50
N LEU A 168 4.57 69.58 11.36
CA LEU A 168 4.87 68.22 10.91
C LEU A 168 4.61 67.18 12.01
N PHE A 169 3.74 66.20 11.74
CA PHE A 169 3.55 65.01 12.57
C PHE A 169 4.11 63.76 11.89
N CYS A 170 4.69 62.84 12.65
CA CYS A 170 5.35 61.64 12.12
C CYS A 170 4.72 60.34 12.62
N LEU A 171 5.03 59.22 11.98
CA LEU A 171 4.89 57.90 12.59
C LEU A 171 6.09 57.61 13.48
N GLU A 172 5.86 56.96 14.61
CA GLU A 172 6.87 56.55 15.59
C GLU A 172 6.79 55.03 15.80
N LYS A 173 7.95 54.36 15.68
CA LYS A 173 8.15 52.92 15.89
C LYS A 173 9.61 52.69 16.24
N SER A 174 9.87 52.15 17.42
CA SER A 174 11.18 51.62 17.81
C SER A 174 11.43 50.24 17.19
N THR A 175 12.68 49.78 17.18
CA THR A 175 13.05 48.44 16.69
C THR A 175 12.42 47.31 17.51
N THR A 176 11.94 47.60 18.73
CA THR A 176 11.27 46.66 19.64
C THR A 176 9.74 46.64 19.52
N GLU A 177 9.13 47.58 18.78
CA GLU A 177 7.67 47.69 18.66
C GLU A 177 7.15 47.02 17.39
N LEU A 178 6.04 46.28 17.49
CA LEU A 178 5.44 45.59 16.35
C LEU A 178 4.72 46.55 15.39
N THR A 179 4.00 47.54 15.93
CA THR A 179 3.12 48.44 15.16
C THR A 179 3.54 49.89 15.28
N ALA A 180 3.47 50.62 14.17
CA ALA A 180 3.71 52.05 14.15
C ALA A 180 2.58 52.79 14.88
N THR A 181 2.93 53.82 15.64
CA THR A 181 1.97 54.73 16.25
C THR A 181 2.08 56.11 15.61
N LYS A 182 1.01 56.91 15.65
CA LYS A 182 1.11 58.33 15.33
C LYS A 182 1.86 59.03 16.47
N MET A 183 2.96 59.71 16.13
CA MET A 183 3.68 60.59 17.05
C MET A 183 2.77 61.78 17.38
N LYS A 184 2.42 61.92 18.65
CA LYS A 184 1.38 62.87 19.10
C LYS A 184 1.89 64.30 19.34
N GLY A 185 3.21 64.48 19.34
CA GLY A 185 3.88 65.77 19.45
C GLY A 185 4.50 66.23 18.12
N PRO A 186 4.81 67.52 18.00
CA PRO A 186 5.35 68.11 16.78
C PRO A 186 6.77 67.62 16.46
N CYS A 187 7.06 67.42 15.18
CA CYS A 187 8.41 67.19 14.68
C CYS A 187 9.04 68.49 14.16
N SER A 188 10.29 68.75 14.54
CA SER A 188 11.00 70.00 14.22
C SER A 188 11.79 69.99 12.90
N LYS A 189 11.82 68.86 12.18
CA LYS A 189 12.66 68.64 11.00
C LYS A 189 11.93 67.88 9.89
N THR A 190 12.11 66.55 9.84
CA THR A 190 11.54 65.63 8.87
C THR A 190 11.11 64.36 9.58
N CYS A 191 10.16 63.64 8.99
CA CYS A 191 9.85 62.29 9.41
C CYS A 191 10.81 61.32 8.73
N GLY A 192 11.55 60.56 9.54
CA GLY A 192 12.48 59.53 9.10
C GLY A 192 11.87 58.14 9.22
N VAL A 193 12.19 57.28 8.26
CA VAL A 193 11.99 55.83 8.34
C VAL A 193 13.25 55.15 7.82
N SER A 194 13.79 54.20 8.58
CA SER A 194 14.83 53.29 8.09
C SER A 194 14.52 51.83 8.38
N ARG A 195 15.13 50.97 7.56
CA ARG A 195 15.25 49.55 7.82
C ARG A 195 16.72 49.15 7.74
N ASN A 196 17.19 48.39 8.74
CA ASN A 196 18.56 47.87 8.76
C ASN A 196 18.66 46.47 8.10
N GLU A 197 19.87 45.94 7.98
CA GLU A 197 20.17 44.61 7.41
C GLU A 197 19.50 43.45 8.19
N ASN A 198 19.08 43.68 9.44
CA ASN A 198 18.31 42.71 10.23
C ASN A 198 16.82 42.68 9.85
N GLY A 199 16.33 43.66 9.09
CA GLY A 199 14.92 43.84 8.75
C GLY A 199 14.14 44.67 9.77
N GLU A 200 14.79 45.09 10.85
CA GLU A 200 14.21 45.91 11.92
C GLU A 200 13.86 47.29 11.37
N LEU A 201 12.64 47.74 11.63
CA LEU A 201 12.13 49.03 11.19
C LEU A 201 12.24 50.06 12.31
N LYS A 202 12.65 51.27 11.96
CA LYS A 202 12.62 52.44 12.84
C LYS A 202 11.88 53.59 12.16
N GLN A 203 10.96 54.24 12.86
CA GLN A 203 10.22 55.42 12.40
C GLN A 203 10.24 56.50 13.49
N GLY A 204 10.36 57.78 13.12
CA GLY A 204 10.22 58.88 14.08
C GLY A 204 10.60 60.25 13.51
N CYS A 205 10.70 61.25 14.38
CA CYS A 205 11.17 62.59 14.02
C CYS A 205 12.71 62.65 14.01
N TRP A 206 13.32 62.42 12.84
CA TRP A 206 14.76 62.49 12.62
C TRP A 206 15.07 62.51 11.12
N GLU A 207 16.31 62.90 10.77
CA GLU A 207 16.80 62.95 9.40
C GLU A 207 17.71 61.75 9.10
N CYS A 208 17.58 61.18 7.90
CA CYS A 208 18.52 60.18 7.41
C CYS A 208 19.92 60.78 7.35
N SER A 209 20.86 60.13 8.03
CA SER A 209 22.29 60.40 7.83
C SER A 209 22.75 59.78 6.51
N ASP A 210 23.76 60.33 5.85
CA ASP A 210 24.36 59.80 4.60
C ASP A 210 25.06 58.41 4.73
N ASN A 211 24.83 57.72 5.84
CA ASN A 211 25.36 56.39 6.13
C ASN A 211 24.67 55.33 5.27
N LYS A 212 25.35 54.88 4.22
CA LYS A 212 24.91 53.88 3.23
C LYS A 212 24.56 52.47 3.77
N LYS A 213 24.48 52.27 5.10
CA LYS A 213 24.23 50.96 5.75
C LYS A 213 22.78 50.70 6.14
N GLU A 214 21.93 51.72 6.08
CA GLU A 214 20.49 51.56 6.31
C GLU A 214 19.73 52.04 5.08
N ASN A 215 18.68 51.33 4.69
CA ASN A 215 17.76 51.92 3.72
C ASN A 215 16.88 52.91 4.45
N CYS A 216 17.10 54.19 4.16
CA CYS A 216 16.52 55.30 4.89
C CYS A 216 15.84 56.28 3.95
N LYS A 217 14.64 56.75 4.32
CA LYS A 217 13.92 57.84 3.65
C LYS A 217 13.50 58.90 4.66
N THR A 218 13.66 60.17 4.29
CA THR A 218 13.07 61.33 4.96
C THR A 218 11.95 61.93 4.13
N CYS A 219 10.98 62.55 4.80
CA CYS A 219 9.92 63.31 4.13
C CYS A 219 9.35 64.41 5.05
N SER A 220 8.66 65.39 4.45
CA SER A 220 8.24 66.65 5.09
C SER A 220 6.72 66.87 5.01
N LYS A 221 5.93 65.80 5.11
CA LYS A 221 4.46 65.83 5.15
C LYS A 221 3.96 64.99 6.32
N ASP A 222 2.78 65.26 6.82
CA ASP A 222 2.27 64.50 7.98
C ASP A 222 2.16 63.00 7.69
N TYR A 223 2.65 62.21 8.64
CA TYR A 223 2.63 60.75 8.65
C TYR A 223 3.26 60.10 7.41
N CYS A 224 4.11 60.82 6.68
CA CYS A 224 4.66 60.39 5.40
C CYS A 224 5.69 59.25 5.48
N ASN A 225 6.27 59.01 6.66
CA ASN A 225 7.33 58.02 6.89
C ASN A 225 6.78 56.60 7.08
N GLU A 226 5.85 56.19 6.22
CA GLU A 226 5.22 54.86 6.24
C GLU A 226 6.23 53.72 6.02
N GLU A 227 5.94 52.51 6.51
CA GLU A 227 6.81 51.35 6.32
C GLU A 227 7.06 51.02 4.84
N LYS A 228 6.09 51.30 3.96
CA LYS A 228 6.13 50.96 2.53
C LYS A 228 7.12 51.77 1.68
N ILE A 229 7.67 52.88 2.19
CA ILE A 229 8.59 53.73 1.41
C ILE A 229 10.06 53.32 1.54
N VAL A 230 10.38 52.42 2.48
CA VAL A 230 11.67 51.72 2.55
C VAL A 230 11.53 50.31 1.99
N ASP A 231 12.61 49.83 1.39
CA ASP A 231 12.68 48.47 0.87
C ASP A 231 12.57 47.46 2.03
N LYS A 232 11.95 46.33 1.72
CA LYS A 232 11.89 45.12 2.52
C LYS A 232 13.23 44.38 2.45
N VAL A 233 13.60 43.72 3.53
CA VAL A 233 14.77 42.82 3.53
C VAL A 233 14.33 41.39 3.28
N CYS A 234 15.00 40.70 2.36
CA CYS A 234 14.88 39.26 2.15
C CYS A 234 16.20 38.55 2.47
N TRP A 235 16.14 37.25 2.78
CA TRP A 235 17.32 36.41 2.78
C TRP A 235 17.82 36.17 1.36
N GLU A 236 19.15 36.08 1.23
CA GLU A 236 19.88 35.66 0.05
C GLU A 236 20.87 34.55 0.45
N ASN A 237 21.30 33.74 -0.52
CA ASN A 237 22.22 32.63 -0.32
C ASN A 237 23.46 32.99 0.52
N ASN A 238 23.91 32.04 1.35
CA ASN A 238 25.03 32.19 2.31
C ASN A 238 24.78 33.20 3.45
N TYR A 239 23.55 33.22 3.99
CA TYR A 239 23.13 34.10 5.10
C TYR A 239 23.26 35.60 4.79
N LYS A 240 23.32 35.96 3.51
CA LYS A 240 23.30 37.35 3.05
C LYS A 240 21.88 37.88 3.07
N THR A 241 21.76 39.20 2.94
CA THR A 241 20.48 39.87 2.81
C THR A 241 20.49 40.82 1.62
N CYS A 242 19.33 40.92 0.98
CA CYS A 242 19.11 41.85 -0.12
C CYS A 242 17.92 42.77 0.23
N PHE A 243 17.92 43.96 -0.33
CA PHE A 243 16.82 44.93 -0.22
C PHE A 243 15.97 44.89 -1.50
N THR A 244 14.65 44.87 -1.35
CA THR A 244 13.68 44.92 -2.47
C THR A 244 12.49 45.79 -2.13
N SER A 245 11.91 46.48 -3.11
CA SER A 245 10.77 47.37 -2.88
C SER A 245 9.63 46.66 -2.17
N TYR A 246 8.94 47.38 -1.28
CA TYR A 246 8.04 46.80 -0.28
C TYR A 246 7.03 45.79 -0.84
N ASP A 247 6.41 46.11 -1.99
CA ASP A 247 5.41 45.26 -2.66
C ASP A 247 6.00 44.08 -3.45
N VAL A 248 7.31 44.08 -3.73
CA VAL A 248 8.01 42.97 -4.39
C VAL A 248 8.27 41.86 -3.36
N PRO A 249 7.88 40.60 -3.61
CA PRO A 249 8.05 39.54 -2.64
C PRO A 249 9.52 39.16 -2.38
N CYS A 250 9.72 38.39 -1.32
CA CYS A 250 10.90 37.55 -1.15
C CYS A 250 10.58 36.16 -1.70
N PHE A 251 11.55 35.48 -2.29
CA PHE A 251 11.34 34.13 -2.83
C PHE A 251 12.26 33.08 -2.19
N VAL A 252 11.78 31.84 -2.18
CA VAL A 252 12.58 30.61 -2.14
C VAL A 252 12.30 29.83 -3.41
N GLU A 253 13.32 29.49 -4.19
CA GLU A 253 13.22 28.52 -5.28
C GLU A 253 14.13 27.32 -5.05
N ARG A 254 13.72 26.20 -5.66
CA ARG A 254 14.49 24.97 -5.72
C ARG A 254 15.73 25.14 -6.63
N THR A 255 16.92 24.75 -6.15
CA THR A 255 18.11 24.65 -7.03
C THR A 255 18.02 23.44 -7.96
N LYS A 256 18.69 23.51 -9.12
CA LYS A 256 18.67 22.42 -10.13
C LYS A 256 19.39 21.14 -9.69
N THR A 257 20.25 21.18 -8.66
CA THR A 257 21.08 20.04 -8.25
C THR A 257 20.46 19.17 -7.17
N ASN A 258 19.39 19.61 -6.50
CA ASN A 258 18.67 18.86 -5.45
C ASN A 258 19.47 18.54 -4.16
N GLU A 259 20.70 19.05 -4.02
CA GLU A 259 21.65 18.74 -2.92
C GLU A 259 21.29 19.44 -1.59
N GLY A 260 20.01 19.51 -1.23
CA GLY A 260 19.55 20.21 -0.02
C GLY A 260 19.69 21.74 -0.06
N THR A 261 20.21 22.31 -1.15
CA THR A 261 20.33 23.76 -1.34
C THR A 261 19.08 24.35 -1.98
N TYR A 262 18.61 25.46 -1.44
CA TYR A 262 17.60 26.33 -2.06
C TYR A 262 18.24 27.67 -2.42
N ASN A 263 17.70 28.35 -3.44
CA ASN A 263 18.02 29.73 -3.72
C ASN A 263 17.01 30.60 -2.95
N SER A 264 17.48 31.49 -2.10
CA SER A 264 16.67 32.59 -1.55
C SER A 264 17.08 33.91 -2.19
N GLY A 265 16.13 34.82 -2.34
CA GLY A 265 16.44 36.16 -2.83
C GLY A 265 15.28 37.14 -2.84
N CYS A 266 15.57 38.29 -3.44
CA CYS A 266 14.67 39.41 -3.65
C CYS A 266 14.02 39.32 -5.03
N GLY A 267 12.70 39.37 -5.11
CA GLY A 267 11.98 39.33 -6.39
C GLY A 267 10.77 38.41 -6.39
N ALA A 268 10.04 38.47 -7.50
CA ALA A 268 9.04 37.46 -7.85
C ALA A 268 9.72 36.18 -8.36
N CYS A 269 9.02 35.06 -8.24
CA CYS A 269 9.46 33.77 -8.74
C CYS A 269 9.63 33.77 -10.26
N SER A 270 10.67 33.07 -10.74
CA SER A 270 10.76 32.71 -12.16
C SER A 270 9.63 31.74 -12.53
N PRO A 271 8.88 31.94 -13.63
CA PRO A 271 7.80 31.03 -14.04
C PRO A 271 8.23 29.59 -14.39
N SER A 272 9.53 29.29 -14.33
CA SER A 272 10.14 28.04 -14.78
C SER A 272 10.67 27.14 -13.65
N THR A 273 10.46 27.52 -12.39
CA THR A 273 11.01 26.86 -11.20
C THR A 273 9.94 26.57 -10.15
N GLU A 274 10.09 25.47 -9.41
CA GLU A 274 9.35 25.24 -8.17
C GLU A 274 9.79 26.29 -7.14
N CYS A 275 9.00 27.35 -7.02
CA CYS A 275 9.33 28.56 -6.30
C CYS A 275 8.13 29.06 -5.48
N PHE A 276 8.41 29.60 -4.30
CA PHE A 276 7.43 30.08 -3.34
C PHE A 276 7.76 31.51 -2.92
N GLU A 277 6.77 32.38 -3.05
CA GLU A 277 6.85 33.78 -2.66
C GLU A 277 6.31 34.01 -1.25
N CYS A 278 6.84 35.02 -0.57
CA CYS A 278 6.28 35.53 0.68
C CYS A 278 6.46 37.04 0.80
N SER A 279 5.50 37.71 1.43
CA SER A 279 5.41 39.17 1.42
C SER A 279 6.12 39.87 2.60
N GLY A 280 6.48 39.14 3.66
CA GLY A 280 7.05 39.68 4.90
C GLY A 280 8.57 39.89 4.86
N ASN A 281 9.10 40.68 5.82
CA ASN A 281 10.56 40.81 5.97
C ASN A 281 11.17 39.45 6.35
N LYS A 282 12.26 39.06 5.67
CA LYS A 282 13.03 37.83 5.92
C LYS A 282 12.21 36.54 5.98
N CYS A 283 11.04 36.54 5.36
CA CYS A 283 10.09 35.42 5.41
C CYS A 283 10.55 34.19 4.60
N ASN A 284 11.56 34.34 3.75
CA ASN A 284 12.13 33.31 2.88
C ASN A 284 13.32 32.59 3.55
N ASP A 285 13.14 32.23 4.82
CA ASP A 285 14.15 31.51 5.60
C ASP A 285 14.16 29.99 5.34
N GLU A 286 15.08 29.27 5.97
CA GLU A 286 15.24 27.82 5.85
C GLU A 286 13.99 27.06 6.29
N HIS A 287 13.32 27.52 7.36
CA HIS A 287 12.10 26.91 7.85
C HIS A 287 10.95 27.11 6.86
N PHE A 288 10.82 28.28 6.25
CA PHE A 288 9.88 28.54 5.16
C PHE A 288 10.17 27.63 3.96
N ALA A 289 11.44 27.51 3.54
CA ALA A 289 11.87 26.61 2.48
C ALA A 289 11.44 25.16 2.73
N ILE A 290 11.79 24.59 3.89
CA ILE A 290 11.42 23.22 4.29
C ILE A 290 9.90 23.07 4.43
N SER A 291 9.20 24.07 4.97
CA SER A 291 7.73 24.03 5.12
C SER A 291 7.00 23.99 3.78
N ARG A 292 7.57 24.55 2.71
CA ARG A 292 6.97 24.58 1.36
C ARG A 292 7.45 23.47 0.44
N LEU A 293 8.75 23.20 0.36
CA LEU A 293 9.33 22.16 -0.49
C LEU A 293 9.21 20.77 0.15
N PHE A 294 8.93 19.72 -0.64
CA PHE A 294 8.92 18.34 -0.11
C PHE A 294 10.36 17.87 0.12
N SER A 295 10.61 17.28 1.29
CA SER A 295 11.94 16.88 1.75
C SER A 295 11.89 15.61 2.59
N CYS A 296 12.98 14.85 2.50
CA CYS A 296 13.25 13.64 3.27
C CYS A 296 14.62 13.78 3.96
N LEU A 297 14.89 12.96 4.97
CA LEU A 297 16.20 12.89 5.59
C LEU A 297 17.19 12.12 4.70
N SER A 298 18.45 12.57 4.70
CA SER A 298 19.60 11.82 4.19
C SER A 298 20.19 10.89 5.25
N ASN A 299 21.15 10.04 4.86
CA ASN A 299 21.97 9.21 5.75
C ASN A 299 22.65 10.02 6.89
N SER A 300 22.80 11.34 6.74
CA SER A 300 23.39 12.24 7.74
C SER A 300 22.36 12.95 8.63
N GLU A 301 21.11 12.46 8.65
CA GLU A 301 19.94 13.05 9.30
C GLU A 301 19.60 14.49 8.87
N LYS A 302 20.13 14.94 7.72
CA LYS A 302 19.88 16.27 7.17
C LYS A 302 18.76 16.25 6.14
N PRO A 303 17.83 17.23 6.14
CA PRO A 303 16.82 17.37 5.10
C PRO A 303 17.43 17.55 3.70
N VAL A 304 16.88 16.83 2.72
CA VAL A 304 17.21 16.90 1.29
C VAL A 304 15.91 17.05 0.49
N PHE A 305 15.91 17.92 -0.51
CA PHE A 305 14.72 18.24 -1.31
C PHE A 305 14.49 17.24 -2.45
N CYS A 306 13.34 16.59 -2.47
CA CYS A 306 13.04 15.50 -3.40
C CYS A 306 12.64 15.99 -4.78
N VAL A 307 13.06 15.26 -5.83
CA VAL A 307 12.79 15.62 -7.24
C VAL A 307 11.29 15.86 -7.46
N SER A 308 10.94 16.84 -8.30
CA SER A 308 9.53 17.17 -8.62
C SER A 308 8.73 15.90 -8.97
N GLY A 309 7.59 15.71 -8.29
CA GLY A 309 6.75 14.51 -8.39
C GLY A 309 7.07 13.40 -7.39
N ILE A 310 8.19 13.46 -6.65
CA ILE A 310 8.51 12.54 -5.55
C ILE A 310 7.99 13.11 -4.23
N ASN A 311 6.91 12.51 -3.72
CA ASN A 311 6.24 12.87 -2.47
C ASN A 311 6.30 11.73 -1.43
N GLU A 312 7.33 10.89 -1.51
CA GLU A 312 7.55 9.71 -0.68
C GLU A 312 9.03 9.70 -0.24
N CYS A 313 9.28 9.24 0.98
CA CYS A 313 10.60 9.09 1.59
C CYS A 313 10.84 7.64 1.96
N TYR A 314 12.10 7.20 1.97
CA TYR A 314 12.48 5.87 2.43
C TYR A 314 13.64 5.90 3.42
N TYR A 315 13.66 4.93 4.33
CA TYR A 315 14.82 4.56 5.16
C TYR A 315 15.06 3.06 5.00
N SER A 316 16.30 2.64 4.86
CA SER A 316 16.69 1.24 4.62
C SER A 316 17.98 0.89 5.35
N ASN A 317 17.98 -0.27 6.00
CA ASN A 317 19.15 -0.79 6.70
C ASN A 317 19.92 -1.72 5.77
N GLY A 318 21.10 -1.27 5.34
CA GLY A 318 21.98 -1.99 4.42
C GLY A 318 23.07 -2.75 5.15
N LEU A 319 23.55 -3.85 4.55
CA LEU A 319 24.62 -4.69 5.14
C LEU A 319 25.95 -3.94 5.41
N ASN A 320 26.15 -2.76 4.83
CA ASN A 320 27.38 -1.96 4.96
C ASN A 320 27.13 -0.54 5.51
N GLU A 321 26.05 0.12 5.10
CA GLU A 321 25.63 1.46 5.54
C GLU A 321 24.11 1.59 5.48
N ASP A 322 23.52 2.36 6.40
CA ASP A 322 22.11 2.76 6.34
C ASP A 322 21.89 3.82 5.25
N THR A 323 20.79 3.70 4.52
CA THR A 323 20.43 4.57 3.41
C THR A 323 19.05 5.20 3.60
N ALA A 324 19.02 6.53 3.60
CA ALA A 324 17.81 7.33 3.76
C ALA A 324 17.72 8.39 2.67
N GLY A 325 16.54 8.56 2.07
CA GLY A 325 16.37 9.57 1.02
C GLY A 325 14.97 9.69 0.45
N CYS A 326 14.91 10.33 -0.71
CA CYS A 326 13.71 10.61 -1.46
C CYS A 326 13.35 9.46 -2.41
N GLY A 327 12.09 9.05 -2.42
CA GLY A 327 11.57 8.01 -3.30
C GLY A 327 10.90 6.88 -2.55
N LYS A 328 10.70 5.78 -3.27
CA LYS A 328 10.29 4.48 -2.75
C LYS A 328 11.50 3.68 -2.30
N CYS A 329 11.24 2.60 -1.58
CA CYS A 329 12.28 1.62 -1.28
C CYS A 329 12.94 1.10 -2.57
N PRO A 330 14.28 1.07 -2.66
CA PRO A 330 14.96 0.41 -3.78
C PRO A 330 14.58 -1.07 -3.84
N ASP A 331 14.51 -1.64 -5.04
CA ASP A 331 14.01 -3.01 -5.28
C ASP A 331 15.05 -4.12 -4.96
N GLU A 332 15.93 -3.91 -3.97
CA GLU A 332 17.01 -4.84 -3.58
C GLU A 332 16.82 -5.43 -2.16
N GLU A 333 17.72 -6.34 -1.76
CA GLU A 333 17.55 -7.33 -0.66
C GLU A 333 17.46 -6.76 0.79
N PHE A 334 17.33 -5.44 0.95
CA PHE A 334 17.46 -4.74 2.23
C PHE A 334 16.11 -4.48 2.89
N GLN A 335 16.08 -4.50 4.23
CA GLN A 335 14.91 -4.02 4.96
C GLN A 335 14.73 -2.52 4.74
N CYS A 336 13.50 -2.09 4.48
CA CYS A 336 13.17 -0.73 4.12
C CYS A 336 11.74 -0.32 4.54
N VAL A 337 11.58 0.93 4.94
CA VAL A 337 10.30 1.57 5.27
C VAL A 337 10.04 2.77 4.37
N GLU A 338 8.80 2.92 3.89
CA GLU A 338 8.33 4.07 3.11
C GLU A 338 7.39 4.95 3.94
N CYS A 339 7.46 6.26 3.79
CA CYS A 339 6.56 7.20 4.45
C CYS A 339 6.29 8.45 3.58
N LYS A 340 5.18 9.16 3.83
CA LYS A 340 4.64 10.20 2.92
C LYS A 340 4.58 11.61 3.52
N THR A 341 5.10 11.77 4.74
CA THR A 341 5.22 13.06 5.44
C THR A 341 6.64 13.61 5.25
N LYS A 342 6.86 14.90 5.52
CA LYS A 342 8.20 15.48 5.38
C LYS A 342 9.15 14.93 6.45
N ASN A 343 10.39 14.63 6.08
CA ASN A 343 11.46 14.18 6.98
C ASN A 343 11.06 13.01 7.90
N CYS A 344 10.21 12.11 7.42
CA CYS A 344 9.63 11.02 8.21
C CYS A 344 10.53 9.78 8.30
N ASN A 345 11.44 9.63 7.34
CA ASN A 345 12.32 8.49 7.15
C ASN A 345 13.51 8.53 8.15
N THR A 346 13.19 8.25 9.41
CA THR A 346 14.12 8.20 10.54
C THR A 346 14.52 6.76 10.86
N GLU A 347 15.69 6.57 11.49
CA GLU A 347 16.09 5.29 12.09
C GLU A 347 15.00 4.80 13.06
N LYS A 348 14.48 5.71 13.91
CA LYS A 348 13.37 5.42 14.81
C LYS A 348 12.12 4.87 14.08
N LEU A 349 11.73 5.44 12.94
CA LEU A 349 10.60 4.90 12.17
C LEU A 349 10.89 3.47 11.70
N PHE A 350 12.13 3.20 11.30
CA PHE A 350 12.55 1.86 10.89
C PHE A 350 12.54 0.86 12.06
N GLU A 351 13.03 1.25 13.25
CA GLU A 351 12.97 0.43 14.48
C GLU A 351 11.53 0.16 14.96
N GLU A 352 10.63 1.14 14.82
CA GLU A 352 9.20 1.00 15.14
C GLU A 352 8.40 0.27 14.04
N THR A 353 9.02 -0.09 12.92
CA THR A 353 8.36 -0.74 11.77
C THR A 353 8.43 -2.25 11.87
N LEU A 354 7.26 -2.89 11.75
CA LEU A 354 7.10 -4.33 11.79
C LEU A 354 7.47 -4.98 10.45
N PHE A 355 8.39 -5.96 10.46
CA PHE A 355 8.77 -6.76 9.29
C PHE A 355 8.21 -8.18 9.37
N CYS A 356 7.68 -8.69 8.26
CA CYS A 356 7.02 -10.01 8.24
C CYS A 356 7.76 -11.03 7.38
N LEU A 357 7.39 -12.30 7.53
CA LEU A 357 7.64 -13.31 6.49
C LEU A 357 6.63 -13.09 5.36
N GLU A 358 7.11 -13.18 4.12
CA GLU A 358 6.28 -13.09 2.91
C GLU A 358 6.25 -14.43 2.17
N LYS A 359 5.05 -14.82 1.72
CA LYS A 359 4.83 -15.92 0.79
C LYS A 359 3.51 -15.72 0.07
N SER A 360 3.57 -15.58 -1.25
CA SER A 360 2.39 -15.50 -2.11
C SER A 360 2.01 -16.87 -2.70
N THR A 361 0.80 -16.99 -3.27
CA THR A 361 0.34 -18.21 -3.96
C THR A 361 1.16 -18.57 -5.20
N LYS A 362 2.06 -17.70 -5.66
CA LYS A 362 2.96 -17.91 -6.80
C LYS A 362 4.37 -18.34 -6.40
N GLU A 363 4.72 -18.29 -5.11
CA GLU A 363 6.09 -18.55 -4.63
C GLU A 363 6.18 -19.86 -3.84
N LEU A 364 7.14 -20.71 -4.20
CA LEU A 364 7.38 -21.96 -3.47
C LEU A 364 7.96 -21.75 -2.07
N ASN A 365 8.82 -20.74 -1.91
CA ASN A 365 9.62 -20.52 -0.71
C ASN A 365 9.17 -19.25 0.03
N THR A 366 9.09 -19.34 1.35
CA THR A 366 8.92 -18.17 2.22
C THR A 366 10.20 -17.34 2.21
N LYS A 367 10.06 -16.01 2.19
CA LYS A 367 11.18 -15.07 2.30
C LYS A 367 10.96 -14.14 3.49
N LYS A 368 12.02 -13.47 3.95
CA LYS A 368 11.88 -12.27 4.78
C LYS A 368 11.38 -11.14 3.89
N MET A 369 10.31 -10.46 4.30
CA MET A 369 9.82 -9.28 3.58
C MET A 369 10.82 -8.14 3.75
N THR A 370 11.23 -7.54 2.63
CA THR A 370 12.13 -6.37 2.61
C THR A 370 11.41 -5.06 2.91
N ARG A 371 10.07 -5.03 2.85
CA ARG A 371 9.28 -3.83 3.15
C ARG A 371 8.51 -3.95 4.47
N GLY A 372 8.44 -2.84 5.19
CA GLY A 372 7.70 -2.74 6.45
C GLY A 372 6.18 -2.87 6.33
N CYS A 373 5.54 -3.28 7.42
CA CYS A 373 4.09 -3.46 7.55
C CYS A 373 3.47 -2.50 8.57
N ASN A 374 2.49 -1.69 8.14
CA ASN A 374 1.83 -0.68 8.98
C ASN A 374 0.78 -1.22 9.98
N THR A 375 0.65 -2.55 10.17
CA THR A 375 -0.46 -3.14 10.94
C THR A 375 -0.07 -4.35 11.78
N THR A 376 -0.07 -5.55 11.19
CA THR A 376 0.27 -6.83 11.85
C THR A 376 0.87 -7.77 10.83
N CYS A 377 1.76 -8.65 11.25
CA CYS A 377 2.13 -9.81 10.48
C CYS A 377 1.02 -10.85 10.59
N GLY A 378 0.72 -11.51 9.48
CA GLY A 378 -0.27 -12.57 9.46
C GLY A 378 0.16 -13.77 8.63
N VAL A 379 -0.33 -14.93 9.05
CA VAL A 379 -0.21 -16.19 8.34
C VAL A 379 -1.58 -16.84 8.26
N LEU A 380 -1.99 -17.19 7.05
CA LEU A 380 -3.30 -17.75 6.71
C LEU A 380 -3.10 -19.02 5.89
N ARG A 381 -3.85 -20.09 6.22
CA ARG A 381 -3.97 -21.24 5.31
C ARG A 381 -5.43 -21.45 4.89
N HIS A 382 -5.64 -21.45 3.58
CA HIS A 382 -6.95 -21.72 2.98
C HIS A 382 -7.28 -23.22 3.00
N LEU A 383 -8.57 -23.56 2.87
CA LEU A 383 -9.07 -24.95 2.80
C LEU A 383 -8.55 -25.73 1.58
N ASN A 384 -8.05 -25.03 0.55
CA ASN A 384 -7.38 -25.65 -0.59
C ASN A 384 -5.91 -26.04 -0.30
N GLY A 385 -5.35 -25.64 0.84
CA GLY A 385 -3.97 -25.92 1.26
C GLY A 385 -3.00 -24.75 1.06
N GLU A 386 -3.39 -23.72 0.29
CA GLU A 386 -2.56 -22.54 0.00
C GLU A 386 -2.22 -21.79 1.30
N LEU A 387 -0.95 -21.41 1.42
CA LEU A 387 -0.41 -20.60 2.50
C LEU A 387 -0.19 -19.17 1.99
N ILE A 388 -0.61 -18.18 2.78
CA ILE A 388 -0.31 -16.77 2.56
C ILE A 388 0.36 -16.23 3.82
N GLN A 389 1.49 -15.53 3.63
CA GLN A 389 2.23 -14.84 4.69
C GLN A 389 2.52 -13.40 4.23
N GLY A 390 2.37 -12.41 5.11
CA GLY A 390 2.74 -11.02 4.85
C GLY A 390 2.04 -10.01 5.77
N CYS A 391 1.95 -8.75 5.35
CA CYS A 391 1.17 -7.70 6.01
C CYS A 391 -0.34 -7.96 5.89
N LEU A 392 -0.89 -8.83 6.74
CA LEU A 392 -2.32 -9.15 6.75
C LEU A 392 -2.87 -9.25 8.16
N LYS A 393 -4.14 -8.85 8.31
CA LYS A 393 -4.90 -8.97 9.55
C LYS A 393 -5.99 -10.03 9.36
N CYS A 394 -5.97 -11.06 10.20
CA CYS A 394 -7.01 -12.09 10.23
C CYS A 394 -8.37 -11.47 10.58
N SER A 395 -9.44 -11.95 9.95
CA SER A 395 -10.80 -11.58 10.34
C SER A 395 -11.16 -12.24 11.69
N ASP A 396 -11.95 -11.56 12.54
CA ASP A 396 -12.46 -12.15 13.79
C ASP A 396 -13.41 -13.36 13.57
N ASN A 397 -13.73 -13.64 12.30
CA ASN A 397 -14.46 -14.82 11.86
C ASN A 397 -13.66 -16.10 12.15
N LYS A 398 -13.98 -16.77 13.26
CA LYS A 398 -13.41 -18.05 13.77
C LYS A 398 -13.38 -19.26 12.79
N LYS A 399 -13.75 -19.09 11.52
CA LYS A 399 -13.69 -20.11 10.46
C LYS A 399 -12.37 -20.12 9.70
N GLU A 400 -11.56 -19.06 9.79
CA GLU A 400 -10.29 -18.94 9.09
C GLU A 400 -9.15 -19.52 9.93
N ASN A 401 -8.35 -20.39 9.32
CA ASN A 401 -7.13 -20.92 9.93
C ASN A 401 -6.00 -19.90 9.76
N CYS A 402 -6.08 -18.86 10.59
CA CYS A 402 -5.31 -17.64 10.47
C CYS A 402 -4.73 -17.24 11.84
N LYS A 403 -3.51 -16.71 11.85
CA LYS A 403 -2.87 -16.10 13.02
C LYS A 403 -2.25 -14.76 12.67
N THR A 404 -2.53 -13.75 13.49
CA THR A 404 -1.82 -12.46 13.50
C THR A 404 -0.86 -12.39 14.67
N CYS A 405 0.20 -11.62 14.52
CA CYS A 405 1.15 -11.27 15.56
C CYS A 405 1.82 -9.91 15.24
N SER A 406 2.52 -9.36 16.23
CA SER A 406 3.02 -7.96 16.23
C SER A 406 4.51 -7.87 16.53
N GLU A 407 5.26 -8.93 16.24
CA GLU A 407 6.71 -9.04 16.43
C GLU A 407 7.36 -9.38 15.08
N ASP A 408 8.62 -9.01 14.87
CA ASP A 408 9.29 -9.26 13.59
C ASP A 408 9.36 -10.74 13.23
N TYR A 409 9.02 -11.05 11.97
CA TYR A 409 9.02 -12.38 11.36
C TYR A 409 8.17 -13.43 12.10
N CYS A 410 7.28 -13.00 13.00
CA CYS A 410 6.51 -13.88 13.88
C CYS A 410 5.51 -14.80 13.15
N ASN A 411 5.14 -14.49 11.91
CA ASN A 411 4.07 -15.16 11.16
C ASN A 411 4.54 -16.47 10.49
N GLU A 412 5.16 -17.36 11.27
CA GLU A 412 5.64 -18.67 10.81
C GLU A 412 4.52 -19.63 10.39
N GLU A 413 4.81 -20.49 9.40
CA GLU A 413 3.86 -21.49 8.89
C GLU A 413 3.32 -22.44 9.98
N LYS A 414 4.14 -22.74 11.00
CA LYS A 414 3.78 -23.64 12.12
C LYS A 414 2.63 -23.14 12.99
N LEU A 415 2.30 -21.85 12.92
CA LEU A 415 1.23 -21.24 13.72
C LEU A 415 -0.18 -21.55 13.20
N VAL A 416 -0.30 -22.00 11.94
CA VAL A 416 -1.57 -22.39 11.32
C VAL A 416 -1.63 -23.90 11.12
N ASN A 417 -2.84 -24.44 11.27
CA ASN A 417 -3.11 -25.86 11.08
C ASN A 417 -2.74 -26.32 9.66
N LYS A 418 -2.35 -27.59 9.54
CA LYS A 418 -2.21 -28.33 8.29
C LYS A 418 -3.57 -28.73 7.75
N VAL A 419 -3.70 -28.83 6.43
CA VAL A 419 -4.93 -29.30 5.77
C VAL A 419 -4.76 -30.76 5.35
N CYS A 420 -5.72 -31.62 5.71
CA CYS A 420 -5.81 -32.99 5.21
C CYS A 420 -7.08 -33.17 4.36
N LEU A 421 -7.06 -34.15 3.45
CA LEU A 421 -8.25 -34.60 2.73
C LEU A 421 -9.15 -35.43 3.66
N VAL A 422 -10.46 -35.33 3.47
CA VAL A 422 -11.46 -36.24 4.04
C VAL A 422 -12.42 -36.72 2.96
N ASN A 423 -13.20 -37.77 3.28
CA ASN A 423 -14.16 -38.38 2.35
C ASN A 423 -15.12 -37.33 1.72
N ASN A 424 -15.52 -37.60 0.48
CA ASN A 424 -16.34 -36.71 -0.37
C ASN A 424 -15.63 -35.41 -0.80
N GLY A 425 -14.30 -35.42 -0.97
CA GLY A 425 -13.52 -34.30 -1.52
C GLY A 425 -13.45 -33.07 -0.61
N LYS A 426 -13.90 -33.20 0.65
CA LYS A 426 -13.80 -32.15 1.67
C LYS A 426 -12.41 -32.14 2.30
N THR A 427 -12.14 -31.14 3.13
CA THR A 427 -10.90 -31.03 3.89
C THR A 427 -11.17 -30.79 5.38
N CYS A 428 -10.17 -31.11 6.20
CA CYS A 428 -10.15 -30.80 7.63
C CYS A 428 -8.83 -30.10 8.00
N PHE A 429 -8.84 -29.35 9.10
CA PHE A 429 -7.65 -28.78 9.71
C PHE A 429 -7.15 -29.67 10.86
N THR A 430 -5.84 -29.85 10.95
CA THR A 430 -5.15 -30.58 12.04
C THR A 430 -3.91 -29.79 12.48
N PRO A 431 -3.41 -29.90 13.72
CA PRO A 431 -2.21 -29.18 14.17
C PRO A 431 -1.02 -29.36 13.21
N TYR A 432 -0.11 -28.38 13.14
CA TYR A 432 0.99 -28.40 12.16
C TYR A 432 1.87 -29.65 12.26
N ASP A 433 2.15 -30.13 13.48
CA ASP A 433 2.97 -31.34 13.69
C ASP A 433 2.17 -32.65 13.57
N ALA A 434 0.84 -32.59 13.45
CA ALA A 434 0.00 -33.77 13.30
C ALA A 434 0.00 -34.31 11.86
N THR A 435 -0.19 -35.61 11.73
CA THR A 435 -0.26 -36.33 10.46
C THR A 435 -1.60 -36.12 9.74
N CYS A 436 -1.62 -36.43 8.45
CA CYS A 436 -2.82 -36.82 7.71
C CYS A 436 -2.77 -38.33 7.48
N PHE A 437 -3.92 -39.01 7.49
CA PHE A 437 -3.97 -40.46 7.27
C PHE A 437 -4.90 -40.87 6.13
N VAL A 438 -4.64 -42.06 5.58
CA VAL A 438 -5.60 -42.84 4.81
C VAL A 438 -5.64 -44.28 5.35
N GLU A 439 -6.84 -44.73 5.70
CA GLU A 439 -7.12 -46.06 6.29
C GLU A 439 -8.15 -46.80 5.42
N ARG A 440 -8.12 -48.15 5.42
CA ARG A 440 -9.20 -48.96 4.81
C ARG A 440 -10.13 -49.55 5.86
N THR A 441 -11.42 -49.54 5.57
CA THR A 441 -12.41 -50.32 6.33
C THR A 441 -12.32 -51.82 6.00
N LYS A 442 -12.98 -52.65 6.81
CA LYS A 442 -13.24 -54.07 6.48
C LYS A 442 -14.09 -54.27 5.22
N THR A 443 -14.87 -53.25 4.82
CA THR A 443 -15.62 -53.21 3.55
C THR A 443 -14.77 -52.72 2.38
N ASN A 444 -13.47 -52.48 2.59
CA ASN A 444 -12.52 -51.99 1.61
C ASN A 444 -12.92 -50.59 1.04
N GLU A 445 -13.43 -49.73 1.91
CA GLU A 445 -13.67 -48.30 1.63
C GLU A 445 -12.48 -47.48 2.13
N ALA A 446 -12.09 -46.43 1.40
CA ALA A 446 -11.03 -45.52 1.85
C ALA A 446 -11.61 -44.48 2.82
N ILE A 447 -10.95 -44.32 3.97
CA ILE A 447 -11.20 -43.25 4.92
C ILE A 447 -9.99 -42.34 4.93
N TYR A 448 -10.17 -41.13 4.43
CA TYR A 448 -9.21 -40.04 4.51
C TYR A 448 -9.50 -39.20 5.75
N GLY A 449 -8.47 -38.82 6.52
CA GLY A 449 -8.67 -38.08 7.77
C GLY A 449 -7.49 -37.23 8.25
N CYS A 450 -7.80 -36.39 9.24
CA CYS A 450 -6.85 -35.62 10.04
C CYS A 450 -6.37 -36.42 11.25
N GLY A 451 -5.08 -36.31 11.57
CA GLY A 451 -4.45 -36.98 12.72
C GLY A 451 -3.79 -38.30 12.35
N SER A 452 -3.55 -39.13 13.35
CA SER A 452 -2.92 -40.44 13.22
C SER A 452 -3.93 -41.55 12.90
N CYS A 453 -3.42 -42.68 12.42
CA CYS A 453 -4.14 -43.93 12.26
C CYS A 453 -4.83 -44.32 13.57
N ARG A 454 -6.11 -44.70 13.49
CA ARG A 454 -6.91 -45.05 14.69
C ARG A 454 -6.47 -46.34 15.34
N PHE A 455 -5.85 -47.22 14.55
CA PHE A 455 -5.30 -48.50 14.96
C PHE A 455 -3.99 -48.72 14.20
N ASN A 456 -3.03 -49.44 14.78
CA ASN A 456 -1.81 -49.89 14.10
C ASN A 456 -2.13 -51.03 13.12
N SER A 457 -2.92 -50.74 12.08
CA SER A 457 -3.28 -51.68 11.01
C SER A 457 -2.33 -51.56 9.82
N GLU A 458 -2.04 -52.68 9.17
CA GLU A 458 -1.31 -52.68 7.87
C GLU A 458 -2.11 -51.98 6.75
N ASP A 459 -3.39 -51.72 7.00
CA ASP A 459 -4.36 -51.05 6.14
C ASP A 459 -4.40 -49.52 6.34
N CYS A 460 -3.54 -48.94 7.19
CA CYS A 460 -3.47 -47.50 7.42
C CYS A 460 -2.05 -46.94 7.22
N VAL A 461 -1.97 -45.76 6.59
CA VAL A 461 -0.70 -45.05 6.33
C VAL A 461 -0.84 -43.54 6.56
N GLU A 462 0.23 -42.95 7.09
CA GLU A 462 0.29 -41.55 7.50
C GLU A 462 1.28 -40.74 6.64
N CYS A 463 1.05 -39.42 6.58
CA CYS A 463 1.94 -38.49 5.91
C CYS A 463 1.90 -37.08 6.54
N ASN A 464 2.98 -36.32 6.37
CA ASN A 464 3.23 -35.10 7.14
C ASN A 464 3.04 -33.79 6.35
N LEU A 465 2.64 -33.83 5.08
CA LEU A 465 2.49 -32.64 4.22
C LEU A 465 1.02 -32.25 4.07
N ASN A 466 0.74 -31.04 3.57
CA ASN A 466 -0.64 -30.62 3.29
C ASN A 466 -1.25 -31.48 2.18
N LYS A 467 -2.45 -32.01 2.42
CA LYS A 467 -3.25 -32.85 1.49
C LYS A 467 -2.52 -34.07 0.94
N CYS A 468 -1.47 -34.54 1.62
CA CYS A 468 -0.68 -35.68 1.16
C CYS A 468 -1.42 -37.02 1.18
N ASN A 469 -2.54 -37.11 1.90
CA ASN A 469 -3.36 -38.31 2.00
C ASN A 469 -4.34 -38.40 0.82
N ASP A 470 -3.84 -38.36 -0.41
CA ASP A 470 -4.64 -38.50 -1.63
C ASP A 470 -4.68 -39.96 -2.14
N GLU A 471 -5.40 -40.18 -3.24
CA GLU A 471 -5.55 -41.51 -3.85
C GLU A 471 -4.22 -42.04 -4.42
N GLN A 472 -3.36 -41.17 -4.96
CA GLN A 472 -2.04 -41.57 -5.48
C GLN A 472 -1.11 -42.01 -4.35
N PHE A 473 -1.10 -41.27 -3.25
CA PHE A 473 -0.39 -41.65 -2.03
C PHE A 473 -0.89 -42.99 -1.50
N ALA A 474 -2.22 -43.16 -1.39
CA ALA A 474 -2.84 -44.40 -0.96
C ALA A 474 -2.43 -45.61 -1.84
N ILE A 475 -2.51 -45.47 -3.17
CA ILE A 475 -2.08 -46.49 -4.14
C ILE A 475 -0.57 -46.80 -4.00
N SER A 476 0.27 -45.78 -3.82
CA SER A 476 1.72 -45.96 -3.73
C SER A 476 2.12 -46.74 -2.47
N LYS A 477 1.46 -46.48 -1.33
CA LYS A 477 1.81 -47.04 -0.02
C LYS A 477 1.11 -48.36 0.28
N LEU A 478 -0.22 -48.41 0.18
CA LEU A 478 -1.03 -49.60 0.53
C LEU A 478 -0.87 -50.72 -0.52
N PHE A 479 -1.23 -51.95 -0.16
CA PHE A 479 -1.18 -53.08 -1.11
C PHE A 479 -2.27 -52.92 -2.18
N THR A 480 -1.92 -53.15 -3.46
CA THR A 480 -2.84 -52.95 -4.59
C THR A 480 -2.89 -54.15 -5.53
N CYS A 481 -4.04 -54.34 -6.13
CA CYS A 481 -4.44 -55.44 -7.01
C CYS A 481 -5.09 -54.79 -8.25
N LEU A 482 -4.90 -55.30 -9.47
CA LEU A 482 -5.54 -54.75 -10.66
C LEU A 482 -7.03 -55.13 -10.74
N THR A 483 -7.85 -54.20 -11.20
CA THR A 483 -9.25 -54.43 -11.59
C THR A 483 -9.35 -54.98 -13.02
N LYS A 484 -10.58 -55.29 -13.47
CA LYS A 484 -10.85 -55.79 -14.84
C LYS A 484 -10.45 -54.78 -15.93
N GLU A 485 -10.37 -53.50 -15.57
CA GLU A 485 -9.94 -52.40 -16.44
C GLU A 485 -8.43 -52.12 -16.34
N GLU A 486 -7.66 -53.03 -15.74
CA GLU A 486 -6.21 -52.89 -15.50
C GLU A 486 -5.82 -51.65 -14.66
N LYS A 487 -6.76 -51.12 -13.87
CA LYS A 487 -6.51 -50.02 -12.92
C LYS A 487 -6.09 -50.58 -11.55
N PRO A 488 -5.08 -50.00 -10.86
CA PRO A 488 -4.75 -50.35 -9.48
C PRO A 488 -5.94 -50.11 -8.54
N PHE A 489 -6.18 -51.06 -7.64
CA PHE A 489 -7.24 -51.00 -6.63
C PHE A 489 -6.69 -51.51 -5.29
N ILE A 490 -6.96 -50.77 -4.21
CA ILE A 490 -6.36 -51.04 -2.89
C ILE A 490 -7.04 -52.22 -2.20
N CYS A 491 -6.25 -53.11 -1.60
CA CYS A 491 -6.68 -54.39 -1.05
C CYS A 491 -6.58 -54.35 0.49
N SER A 492 -7.71 -54.26 1.19
CA SER A 492 -7.81 -54.26 2.67
C SER A 492 -7.70 -55.69 3.23
N GLY A 493 -6.87 -55.89 4.25
CA GLY A 493 -6.70 -57.15 4.98
C GLY A 493 -6.21 -58.35 4.16
N VAL A 494 -5.78 -58.14 2.90
CA VAL A 494 -5.38 -59.20 1.98
C VAL A 494 -4.17 -58.78 1.15
N ASN A 495 -3.04 -59.43 1.36
CA ASN A 495 -1.77 -59.22 0.66
C ASN A 495 -1.62 -60.06 -0.63
N LYS A 496 -2.73 -60.31 -1.34
CA LYS A 496 -2.76 -61.08 -2.58
C LYS A 496 -3.75 -60.54 -3.60
N CYS A 497 -3.36 -60.64 -4.86
CA CYS A 497 -4.18 -60.35 -6.03
C CYS A 497 -4.58 -61.68 -6.71
N TYR A 498 -5.72 -61.70 -7.41
CA TYR A 498 -6.10 -62.80 -8.30
C TYR A 498 -6.56 -62.32 -9.69
N TYR A 499 -6.43 -63.20 -10.67
CA TYR A 499 -6.99 -63.11 -12.03
C TYR A 499 -7.70 -64.43 -12.35
N LYS A 500 -8.97 -64.37 -12.75
CA LYS A 500 -9.80 -65.53 -13.10
C LYS A 500 -10.47 -65.31 -14.45
N GLN A 501 -10.48 -66.34 -15.29
CA GLN A 501 -11.17 -66.33 -16.59
C GLN A 501 -12.24 -67.42 -16.59
N GLY A 502 -13.51 -67.03 -16.44
CA GLY A 502 -14.66 -67.93 -16.49
C GLY A 502 -15.46 -67.78 -17.79
N LEU A 503 -16.51 -68.60 -17.94
CA LEU A 503 -17.48 -68.48 -19.04
C LEU A 503 -18.19 -67.12 -19.02
N ASP A 504 -18.47 -66.61 -17.82
CA ASP A 504 -19.08 -65.30 -17.58
C ASP A 504 -18.08 -64.13 -17.69
N GLY A 505 -16.84 -64.40 -18.13
CA GLY A 505 -15.80 -63.43 -18.43
C GLY A 505 -14.63 -63.36 -17.44
N VAL A 506 -13.89 -62.26 -17.51
CA VAL A 506 -12.70 -61.99 -16.68
C VAL A 506 -13.09 -61.34 -15.36
N TYR A 507 -12.52 -61.84 -14.27
CA TYR A 507 -12.63 -61.34 -12.90
C TYR A 507 -11.24 -61.15 -12.32
N THR A 508 -10.94 -59.97 -11.78
CA THR A 508 -9.65 -59.66 -11.13
C THR A 508 -9.88 -58.84 -9.88
N GLY A 509 -9.00 -58.97 -8.88
CA GLY A 509 -9.07 -58.16 -7.67
C GLY A 509 -8.28 -58.73 -6.50
N CYS A 510 -8.70 -58.37 -5.29
CA CYS A 510 -8.10 -58.75 -4.02
C CYS A 510 -8.53 -60.16 -3.61
N GLY A 511 -7.60 -61.05 -3.29
CA GLY A 511 -7.96 -62.41 -2.85
C GLY A 511 -6.98 -63.50 -3.21
N LYS A 512 -7.44 -64.74 -3.00
CA LYS A 512 -6.81 -65.99 -3.44
C LYS A 512 -7.79 -66.71 -4.37
N CYS A 513 -7.27 -67.50 -5.29
CA CYS A 513 -8.08 -68.47 -6.02
C CYS A 513 -8.67 -69.52 -5.05
N LEU A 514 -9.90 -69.96 -5.30
CA LEU A 514 -10.49 -71.07 -4.54
C LEU A 514 -9.89 -72.40 -5.03
N THR A 515 -9.71 -73.34 -4.10
CA THR A 515 -9.19 -74.68 -4.40
C THR A 515 -10.09 -75.39 -5.41
N GLY A 516 -9.53 -75.76 -6.57
CA GLY A 516 -10.26 -76.44 -7.66
C GLY A 516 -10.73 -75.53 -8.81
N GLU A 517 -10.44 -74.23 -8.78
CA GLU A 517 -10.74 -73.34 -9.93
C GLU A 517 -9.67 -73.43 -11.03
N PHE A 518 -9.96 -74.21 -12.08
CA PHE A 518 -9.01 -74.51 -13.15
C PHE A 518 -8.58 -73.34 -14.06
N HIS A 519 -9.17 -72.15 -13.90
CA HIS A 519 -8.78 -70.93 -14.64
C HIS A 519 -8.60 -69.72 -13.71
N CYS A 520 -7.82 -69.89 -12.63
CA CYS A 520 -7.48 -68.81 -11.71
C CYS A 520 -5.98 -68.76 -11.34
N PHE A 521 -5.43 -67.56 -11.40
CA PHE A 521 -4.06 -67.17 -11.02
C PHE A 521 -4.09 -66.26 -9.79
N ASP A 522 -3.23 -66.48 -8.79
CA ASP A 522 -3.06 -65.62 -7.62
C ASP A 522 -1.58 -65.37 -7.29
N CYS A 523 -1.28 -64.20 -6.71
CA CYS A 523 0.09 -63.73 -6.49
C CYS A 523 0.16 -62.66 -5.38
N THR A 524 1.35 -62.44 -4.80
CA THR A 524 1.59 -61.61 -3.60
C THR A 524 2.29 -60.27 -3.85
N ILE A 525 2.51 -59.90 -5.11
CA ILE A 525 3.21 -58.65 -5.50
C ILE A 525 2.15 -57.61 -5.87
N LYS A 526 2.38 -56.30 -5.61
CA LYS A 526 1.42 -55.27 -6.01
C LYS A 526 1.13 -55.35 -7.51
N ASN A 527 -0.14 -55.27 -7.90
CA ASN A 527 -0.63 -55.25 -9.29
C ASN A 527 -0.18 -56.45 -10.15
N CYS A 528 0.10 -57.60 -9.52
CA CYS A 528 0.66 -58.77 -10.22
C CYS A 528 -0.34 -59.56 -11.07
N ASN A 529 -1.64 -59.34 -10.89
CA ASN A 529 -2.74 -60.05 -11.54
C ASN A 529 -3.07 -59.46 -12.93
N THR A 530 -2.10 -59.47 -13.85
CA THR A 530 -2.27 -59.08 -15.26
C THR A 530 -2.70 -60.28 -16.13
N LYS A 531 -3.30 -60.03 -17.30
CA LYS A 531 -3.57 -61.10 -18.29
C LYS A 531 -2.28 -61.79 -18.74
N LYS A 532 -1.18 -61.04 -18.92
CA LYS A 532 0.14 -61.60 -19.22
C LYS A 532 0.59 -62.62 -18.15
N ASN A 533 0.56 -62.23 -16.88
CA ASN A 533 1.01 -63.10 -15.78
C ASN A 533 0.04 -64.29 -15.56
N PHE A 534 -1.24 -64.11 -15.89
CA PHE A 534 -2.19 -65.22 -15.99
C PHE A 534 -1.76 -66.18 -17.10
N ASP A 535 -1.58 -65.73 -18.34
CA ASP A 535 -1.22 -66.59 -19.49
C ASP A 535 0.11 -67.33 -19.28
N GLU A 536 1.10 -66.66 -18.68
CA GLU A 536 2.40 -67.25 -18.32
C GLU A 536 2.29 -68.34 -17.21
N ALA A 537 1.19 -68.38 -16.45
CA ALA A 537 0.97 -69.35 -15.37
C ALA A 537 0.33 -70.68 -15.84
N PHE A 538 -0.26 -70.73 -17.04
CA PHE A 538 -0.85 -71.94 -17.62
C PHE A 538 0.13 -72.59 -18.60
N LYS A 539 0.60 -73.80 -18.26
CA LYS A 539 1.63 -74.49 -19.05
C LYS A 539 1.11 -75.65 -19.89
N CYS A 540 0.02 -76.30 -19.50
CA CYS A 540 -0.48 -77.53 -20.13
C CYS A 540 -1.99 -77.48 -20.39
N LEU A 541 -2.47 -78.23 -21.37
CA LEU A 541 -3.88 -78.59 -21.49
C LEU A 541 -4.20 -79.74 -20.51
N GLN A 542 -5.41 -79.77 -19.96
CA GLN A 542 -5.87 -80.80 -19.03
C GLN A 542 -7.27 -81.32 -19.39
N GLY A 543 -7.37 -82.64 -19.52
CA GLY A 543 -8.61 -83.33 -19.88
C GLY A 543 -8.56 -84.79 -19.43
N THR A 544 -9.64 -85.25 -18.80
CA THR A 544 -9.87 -86.66 -18.47
C THR A 544 -10.90 -87.22 -19.44
N GLU A 545 -10.57 -88.33 -20.10
CA GLU A 545 -11.42 -89.09 -21.03
C GLU A 545 -11.80 -88.37 -22.33
N LYS A 546 -11.60 -87.06 -22.48
CA LYS A 546 -11.83 -86.34 -23.74
C LYS A 546 -10.72 -85.33 -24.00
N TYR A 547 -10.46 -85.10 -25.29
CA TYR A 547 -9.61 -83.99 -25.70
C TYR A 547 -10.30 -82.68 -25.31
N THR A 548 -9.57 -81.80 -24.62
CA THR A 548 -10.07 -80.48 -24.24
C THR A 548 -9.13 -79.39 -24.77
N SER A 549 -9.69 -78.21 -24.97
CA SER A 549 -8.93 -76.95 -25.03
C SER A 549 -8.88 -76.27 -23.65
N ALA A 550 -9.05 -77.03 -22.57
CA ALA A 550 -9.03 -76.51 -21.21
C ALA A 550 -7.58 -76.50 -20.70
N GLU A 551 -7.13 -75.34 -20.24
CA GLU A 551 -5.77 -75.10 -19.76
C GLU A 551 -5.68 -75.38 -18.25
N SER A 552 -4.51 -75.76 -17.74
CA SER A 552 -4.28 -75.90 -16.30
C SER A 552 -3.01 -75.21 -15.78
N ARG A 553 -3.15 -74.68 -14.56
CA ARG A 553 -2.10 -73.96 -13.83
C ARG A 553 -1.25 -74.94 -13.02
N GLY A 554 0.06 -74.67 -12.95
CA GLY A 554 0.92 -75.26 -11.94
C GLY A 554 1.51 -76.62 -12.32
N CYS A 555 2.29 -76.65 -13.41
CA CYS A 555 3.06 -77.84 -13.74
C CYS A 555 4.45 -77.82 -13.07
N GLN A 556 4.63 -78.59 -12.00
CA GLN A 556 5.90 -78.64 -11.25
C GLN A 556 7.06 -79.26 -12.04
N SER A 557 6.77 -80.02 -13.09
CA SER A 557 7.77 -80.73 -13.91
C SER A 557 8.15 -80.00 -15.22
N ASP A 558 7.52 -78.86 -15.54
CA ASP A 558 7.63 -78.16 -16.83
C ASP A 558 7.40 -79.07 -18.07
N LYS A 559 6.59 -80.13 -17.89
CA LYS A 559 6.30 -81.16 -18.89
C LYS A 559 4.80 -81.43 -18.96
N CYS A 560 4.25 -81.42 -20.17
CA CYS A 560 2.85 -81.74 -20.44
C CYS A 560 2.76 -83.05 -21.21
N PHE A 561 1.71 -83.84 -20.96
CA PHE A 561 1.47 -85.09 -21.68
C PHE A 561 0.11 -85.13 -22.39
N ILE A 562 0.04 -85.89 -23.47
CA ILE A 562 -1.18 -86.36 -24.12
C ILE A 562 -1.10 -87.87 -24.33
N SER A 563 -2.14 -88.59 -23.95
CA SER A 563 -2.29 -90.05 -24.00
C SER A 563 -3.62 -90.43 -24.65
N LEU A 564 -3.65 -91.55 -25.37
CA LEU A 564 -4.88 -92.18 -25.88
C LEU A 564 -5.03 -93.59 -25.33
N ASP A 565 -6.22 -93.91 -24.85
CA ASP A 565 -6.62 -95.26 -24.42
C ASP A 565 -7.22 -96.00 -25.63
N PHE A 566 -6.52 -97.05 -26.10
CA PHE A 566 -6.79 -97.72 -27.39
C PHE A 566 -7.48 -99.08 -27.26
N ASP A 567 -7.83 -99.56 -26.06
CA ASP A 567 -8.42 -100.89 -25.82
C ASP A 567 -9.88 -101.06 -26.32
N LYS A 568 -10.33 -100.20 -27.24
CA LYS A 568 -11.72 -100.08 -27.70
C LYS A 568 -11.80 -99.85 -29.21
N ASP A 569 -11.92 -100.95 -29.96
CA ASP A 569 -12.07 -101.02 -31.43
C ASP A 569 -12.96 -99.88 -31.99
N SER A 570 -12.33 -98.82 -32.50
CA SER A 570 -13.05 -97.67 -33.06
C SER A 570 -12.18 -96.82 -33.98
N ASN A 571 -12.84 -96.05 -34.85
CA ASN A 571 -12.24 -95.17 -35.85
C ASN A 571 -11.44 -94.02 -35.20
N ASP A 572 -10.30 -93.63 -35.80
CA ASP A 572 -9.40 -92.54 -35.37
C ASP A 572 -10.11 -91.28 -34.80
N ASN A 573 -11.18 -90.83 -35.46
CA ASN A 573 -11.94 -89.63 -35.05
C ASN A 573 -12.82 -89.84 -33.80
N VAL A 574 -13.11 -91.08 -33.42
CA VAL A 574 -13.84 -91.43 -32.19
C VAL A 574 -12.88 -91.47 -31.00
N ILE A 575 -11.70 -92.09 -31.17
CA ILE A 575 -10.70 -92.25 -30.11
C ILE A 575 -10.21 -90.89 -29.60
N LEU A 576 -9.77 -90.01 -30.51
CA LEU A 576 -9.29 -88.65 -30.18
C LEU A 576 -10.32 -87.76 -29.45
N ASN A 577 -11.61 -88.10 -29.49
CA ASN A 577 -12.70 -87.32 -28.88
C ASN A 577 -13.34 -88.00 -27.65
N LYS A 578 -13.02 -89.27 -27.36
CA LYS A 578 -13.65 -90.08 -26.29
C LYS A 578 -12.71 -90.84 -25.38
N TYR A 579 -11.42 -90.95 -25.71
CA TYR A 579 -10.45 -91.75 -24.97
C TYR A 579 -9.10 -91.02 -24.80
N THR A 580 -9.11 -89.69 -24.82
CA THR A 580 -7.91 -88.86 -24.65
C THR A 580 -7.72 -88.45 -23.20
N LYS A 581 -6.48 -88.53 -22.70
CA LYS A 581 -6.05 -87.98 -21.41
C LYS A 581 -4.96 -86.93 -21.65
N GLN A 582 -5.11 -85.76 -21.07
CA GLN A 582 -4.15 -84.64 -21.16
C GLN A 582 -3.90 -84.10 -19.77
N GLY A 583 -2.67 -83.69 -19.48
CA GLY A 583 -2.36 -83.01 -18.23
C GLY A 583 -0.91 -82.57 -18.10
N CYS A 584 -0.57 -82.05 -16.92
CA CYS A 584 0.82 -81.89 -16.49
C CYS A 584 1.39 -83.24 -16.06
N GLY A 585 2.64 -83.49 -16.42
CA GLY A 585 3.40 -84.68 -16.03
C GLY A 585 4.22 -85.24 -17.18
N GLU A 586 4.95 -86.31 -16.87
CA GLU A 586 5.52 -87.20 -17.86
C GLU A 586 4.56 -88.33 -18.18
N CYS A 587 4.78 -89.00 -19.30
CA CYS A 587 4.05 -90.22 -19.64
C CYS A 587 4.35 -91.35 -18.68
N SER A 588 3.32 -92.12 -18.33
CA SER A 588 3.49 -93.41 -17.65
C SER A 588 4.32 -94.36 -18.54
N PRO A 589 5.33 -95.06 -18.01
CA PRO A 589 6.07 -96.07 -18.78
C PRO A 589 5.18 -97.20 -19.35
N ASN A 590 4.00 -97.40 -18.76
CA ASN A 590 3.03 -98.43 -19.16
C ASN A 590 1.99 -97.91 -20.19
N ASP A 591 2.15 -96.69 -20.69
CA ASP A 591 1.23 -96.06 -21.65
C ASP A 591 1.95 -95.86 -23.00
N PRO A 592 1.89 -96.86 -23.91
CA PRO A 592 2.62 -96.84 -25.19
C PRO A 592 2.09 -95.80 -26.19
N TYR A 593 0.99 -95.13 -25.85
CA TYR A 593 0.31 -94.14 -26.70
C TYR A 593 0.41 -92.72 -26.13
N CYS A 594 1.17 -92.55 -25.06
CA CYS A 594 1.43 -91.27 -24.45
C CYS A 594 2.65 -90.56 -25.06
N ARG A 595 2.55 -89.23 -25.19
CA ARG A 595 3.66 -88.35 -25.58
C ARG A 595 3.77 -87.14 -24.66
N THR A 596 5.01 -86.84 -24.25
CA THR A 596 5.37 -85.67 -23.44
C THR A 596 5.99 -84.56 -24.30
N CYS A 597 5.79 -83.31 -23.90
CA CYS A 597 6.38 -82.11 -24.49
C CYS A 597 6.62 -81.04 -23.41
N THR A 598 7.41 -80.00 -23.73
CA THR A 598 7.94 -79.03 -22.75
C THR A 598 7.63 -77.56 -23.07
N SER A 599 7.00 -77.26 -24.21
CA SER A 599 6.57 -75.89 -24.53
C SER A 599 5.17 -75.61 -23.97
N ASN A 600 4.80 -74.34 -23.79
CA ASN A 600 3.48 -74.00 -23.26
C ASN A 600 2.36 -74.53 -24.19
N LEU A 601 1.33 -75.12 -23.57
CA LEU A 601 0.12 -75.67 -24.20
C LEU A 601 0.42 -76.69 -25.32
N CYS A 602 1.55 -77.39 -25.23
CA CYS A 602 2.09 -78.21 -26.31
C CYS A 602 1.37 -79.55 -26.55
N ASN A 603 0.60 -80.03 -25.57
CA ASN A 603 -0.01 -81.36 -25.58
C ASN A 603 -1.32 -81.39 -26.41
N THR A 604 -1.28 -80.83 -27.62
CA THR A 604 -2.43 -80.66 -28.52
C THR A 604 -2.69 -81.86 -29.42
N LYS A 605 -3.83 -81.83 -30.14
CA LYS A 605 -4.21 -82.82 -31.15
C LYS A 605 -3.25 -82.80 -32.35
N GLU A 606 -2.75 -81.63 -32.72
CA GLU A 606 -1.76 -81.44 -33.79
C GLU A 606 -0.45 -82.08 -33.37
N PHE A 607 0.05 -81.76 -32.16
CA PHE A 607 1.25 -82.37 -31.60
C PHE A 607 1.15 -83.89 -31.65
N TYR A 608 0.04 -84.48 -31.16
CA TYR A 608 -0.21 -85.92 -31.23
C TYR A 608 -0.14 -86.46 -32.68
N ASN A 609 -0.83 -85.83 -33.63
CA ASN A 609 -0.93 -86.28 -35.02
C ASN A 609 0.37 -86.15 -35.85
N GLU A 610 1.41 -85.50 -35.33
CA GLU A 610 2.75 -85.49 -35.95
C GLU A 610 3.41 -86.87 -35.97
N ILE A 611 2.99 -87.78 -35.09
CA ILE A 611 3.45 -89.15 -35.02
C ILE A 611 2.35 -90.11 -35.52
N HIS A 612 2.81 -91.20 -36.11
CA HIS A 612 2.06 -92.31 -36.64
C HIS A 612 2.60 -93.59 -35.99
N TYR A 613 1.72 -94.48 -35.56
CA TYR A 613 2.07 -95.60 -34.69
C TYR A 613 2.18 -96.88 -35.54
N CYS A 614 3.41 -97.34 -35.75
CA CYS A 614 3.67 -98.57 -36.50
C CYS A 614 3.99 -99.70 -35.52
N TRP A 615 3.19 -100.76 -35.53
CA TRP A 615 3.52 -101.95 -34.74
C TRP A 615 4.87 -102.54 -35.19
N LYS A 616 5.61 -103.11 -34.24
CA LYS A 616 6.87 -103.85 -34.50
C LYS A 616 6.65 -105.35 -34.35
N ASN A 617 5.88 -105.72 -33.32
CA ASN A 617 5.31 -107.04 -33.06
C ASN A 617 3.96 -106.82 -32.33
N ASN A 618 3.42 -107.81 -31.62
CA ASN A 618 2.13 -107.69 -30.92
C ASN A 618 2.20 -106.94 -29.57
N GLU A 619 3.39 -106.54 -29.12
CA GLU A 619 3.65 -105.94 -27.80
C GLU A 619 4.38 -104.58 -27.90
N GLU A 620 5.11 -104.33 -28.98
CA GLU A 620 5.92 -103.12 -29.21
C GLU A 620 5.38 -102.24 -30.34
N VAL A 621 5.33 -100.93 -30.11
CA VAL A 621 4.92 -99.90 -31.07
C VAL A 621 6.07 -98.92 -31.35
N LEU A 622 6.34 -98.66 -32.63
CA LEU A 622 7.29 -97.67 -33.14
C LEU A 622 6.60 -96.32 -33.40
N LEU A 623 7.22 -95.25 -32.89
CA LEU A 623 6.77 -93.86 -33.07
C LEU A 623 7.37 -93.28 -34.36
N CYS A 624 6.61 -93.31 -35.46
CA CYS A 624 7.06 -92.85 -36.77
C CYS A 624 6.60 -91.42 -37.08
N ASN A 625 7.50 -90.51 -37.46
CA ASN A 625 7.11 -89.15 -37.85
C ASN A 625 6.25 -89.14 -39.12
N ARG A 626 5.00 -88.69 -39.00
CA ARG A 626 3.98 -88.76 -40.05
C ARG A 626 4.35 -87.93 -41.28
N LYS A 627 4.95 -86.75 -41.10
CA LYS A 627 5.43 -85.89 -42.21
C LYS A 627 6.60 -86.53 -42.94
N LYS A 628 7.62 -87.03 -42.21
CA LYS A 628 8.82 -87.65 -42.77
C LYS A 628 8.51 -88.91 -43.60
N TYR A 629 7.55 -89.71 -43.15
CA TYR A 629 7.23 -91.01 -43.73
C TYR A 629 5.91 -91.04 -44.52
N ASN A 630 5.29 -89.88 -44.78
CA ASN A 630 3.94 -89.74 -45.36
C ASN A 630 2.86 -90.61 -44.66
N GLY A 631 2.99 -90.77 -43.33
CA GLY A 631 2.09 -91.60 -42.51
C GLY A 631 2.02 -93.05 -42.96
N ASN A 632 3.16 -93.62 -43.36
CA ASN A 632 3.27 -95.00 -43.79
C ASN A 632 4.03 -95.85 -42.78
N CYS A 633 3.52 -97.06 -42.54
CA CYS A 633 4.27 -98.20 -42.00
C CYS A 633 4.51 -99.19 -43.13
N TYR A 634 5.64 -99.92 -43.11
CA TYR A 634 5.80 -101.09 -43.96
C TYR A 634 6.04 -102.36 -43.13
N PHE A 635 5.55 -103.48 -43.65
CA PHE A 635 5.94 -104.82 -43.21
C PHE A 635 6.60 -105.52 -44.40
N SER A 636 7.80 -106.02 -44.18
CA SER A 636 8.56 -106.79 -45.16
C SER A 636 8.98 -108.14 -44.60
N VAL A 637 8.80 -109.21 -45.36
CA VAL A 637 9.50 -110.47 -45.09
C VAL A 637 10.89 -110.36 -45.72
N LEU A 638 11.91 -110.44 -44.88
CA LEU A 638 13.30 -110.61 -45.30
C LEU A 638 13.58 -112.10 -45.43
N VAL A 639 14.25 -112.45 -46.52
CA VAL A 639 14.75 -113.79 -46.81
C VAL A 639 16.26 -113.66 -46.78
N ASP A 640 16.89 -114.21 -45.73
CA ASP A 640 18.35 -114.36 -45.73
C ASP A 640 18.70 -115.58 -46.58
N GLU A 641 19.34 -115.31 -47.73
CA GLU A 641 19.99 -116.32 -48.54
C GLU A 641 21.43 -116.48 -48.02
N SER A 642 21.61 -117.33 -47.00
CA SER A 642 22.94 -117.77 -46.57
C SER A 642 23.49 -118.78 -47.57
N GLU A 643 24.67 -118.50 -48.15
CA GLU A 643 25.29 -119.25 -49.26
C GLU A 643 25.84 -120.66 -48.92
N ASP A 644 25.41 -121.28 -47.82
CA ASP A 644 25.84 -122.64 -47.44
C ASP A 644 24.73 -123.69 -47.69
N GLU A 645 25.10 -124.77 -48.39
CA GLU A 645 24.20 -125.82 -48.91
C GLU A 645 23.62 -126.76 -47.82
N GLU A 646 22.72 -126.29 -46.96
CA GLU A 646 21.71 -127.18 -46.33
C GLU A 646 20.41 -126.47 -45.88
N SER A 647 19.63 -126.05 -46.89
CA SER A 647 18.14 -125.98 -46.88
C SER A 647 17.43 -125.66 -45.54
N SER A 648 17.60 -124.43 -45.01
CA SER A 648 16.61 -123.86 -44.09
C SER A 648 16.45 -122.34 -44.25
N ILE A 649 15.54 -121.92 -45.15
CA ILE A 649 15.22 -120.51 -45.37
C ILE A 649 14.62 -119.89 -44.10
N LYS A 650 15.41 -119.13 -43.34
CA LYS A 650 14.91 -118.35 -42.21
C LYS A 650 14.25 -117.08 -42.72
N LYS A 651 12.92 -117.03 -42.61
CA LYS A 651 12.12 -115.85 -42.91
C LYS A 651 11.97 -115.01 -41.64
N TYR A 652 12.45 -113.78 -41.68
CA TYR A 652 12.24 -112.81 -40.61
C TYR A 652 11.32 -111.70 -41.10
N SER A 653 10.29 -111.37 -40.33
CA SER A 653 9.47 -110.19 -40.58
C SER A 653 10.15 -108.95 -39.97
N ARG A 654 10.29 -107.89 -40.77
CA ARG A 654 10.67 -106.56 -40.30
C ARG A 654 9.48 -105.63 -40.49
N GLN A 655 9.21 -104.84 -39.46
CA GLN A 655 8.21 -103.76 -39.47
C GLN A 655 8.93 -102.46 -39.10
N ASP A 656 8.67 -101.39 -39.84
CA ASP A 656 9.40 -100.14 -39.70
C ASP A 656 8.63 -98.96 -40.34
N CYS A 657 9.13 -97.75 -40.12
CA CYS A 657 8.55 -96.52 -40.66
C CYS A 657 8.83 -96.37 -42.17
N GLY A 658 7.83 -95.89 -42.92
CA GLY A 658 7.98 -95.46 -44.31
C GLY A 658 7.43 -96.43 -45.35
N LYS A 659 7.95 -96.30 -46.57
CA LYS A 659 7.60 -97.17 -47.71
C LYS A 659 8.52 -98.39 -47.74
N CYS A 660 8.06 -99.44 -48.41
CA CYS A 660 8.83 -100.66 -48.63
C CYS A 660 10.24 -100.40 -49.17
N PRO A 661 11.29 -100.99 -48.57
CA PRO A 661 12.64 -101.00 -49.14
C PRO A 661 12.64 -101.68 -50.52
N SER A 662 13.33 -101.11 -51.49
CA SER A 662 13.40 -101.63 -52.87
C SER A 662 14.05 -103.01 -53.00
N LYS A 663 14.71 -103.52 -51.95
CA LYS A 663 15.31 -104.86 -51.88
C LYS A 663 14.41 -105.93 -51.23
N SER A 664 13.23 -105.60 -50.72
CA SER A 664 12.36 -106.61 -50.08
C SER A 664 11.48 -107.33 -51.11
N THR A 665 11.61 -108.66 -51.19
CA THR A 665 10.86 -109.52 -52.13
C THR A 665 9.38 -109.67 -51.78
N GLN A 666 9.00 -109.47 -50.52
CA GLN A 666 7.60 -109.44 -50.07
C GLN A 666 7.39 -108.31 -49.07
N CYS A 667 6.90 -107.17 -49.55
CA CYS A 667 6.55 -106.04 -48.70
C CYS A 667 5.26 -105.36 -49.15
N ARG A 668 4.51 -104.78 -48.21
CA ARG A 668 3.43 -103.84 -48.46
C ARG A 668 3.54 -102.68 -47.46
N THR A 669 2.94 -101.57 -47.85
CA THR A 669 2.85 -100.35 -47.06
C THR A 669 1.40 -100.15 -46.63
N CYS A 670 1.20 -99.74 -45.38
CA CYS A 670 -0.10 -99.41 -44.79
C CYS A 670 -0.04 -97.96 -44.29
N ASN A 671 -1.12 -97.21 -44.47
CA ASN A 671 -1.22 -95.77 -44.19
C ASN A 671 -2.35 -95.41 -43.21
N LEU A 672 -2.93 -96.41 -42.55
CA LEU A 672 -3.95 -96.26 -41.51
C LEU A 672 -3.26 -95.93 -40.18
N GLN A 673 -3.86 -95.09 -39.34
CA GLN A 673 -3.23 -94.62 -38.09
C GLN A 673 -2.96 -95.75 -37.08
N LEU A 674 -3.63 -96.89 -37.25
CA LEU A 674 -3.43 -98.16 -36.56
C LEU A 674 -3.23 -99.30 -37.58
N CYS A 675 -2.03 -99.44 -38.11
CA CYS A 675 -1.70 -100.60 -38.95
C CYS A 675 -1.41 -101.84 -38.09
N ASN A 676 -2.44 -102.51 -37.56
CA ASN A 676 -2.27 -103.84 -36.94
C ASN A 676 -1.90 -104.86 -38.04
N THR A 677 -0.61 -105.21 -38.07
CA THR A 677 0.03 -105.77 -39.25
C THR A 677 -0.28 -107.24 -39.50
N GLU A 678 -0.54 -108.05 -38.46
CA GLU A 678 -0.78 -109.48 -38.66
C GLU A 678 -2.18 -109.75 -39.26
N MET A 679 -3.23 -109.12 -38.73
CA MET A 679 -4.60 -109.27 -39.28
C MET A 679 -4.73 -108.70 -40.70
N PHE A 680 -4.20 -107.48 -40.93
CA PHE A 680 -4.30 -106.81 -42.23
C PHE A 680 -3.59 -107.59 -43.36
N TYR A 681 -2.53 -108.34 -43.02
CA TYR A 681 -1.83 -109.19 -43.98
C TYR A 681 -2.49 -110.55 -44.19
N LYS A 682 -2.93 -111.23 -43.11
CA LYS A 682 -3.61 -112.53 -43.20
C LYS A 682 -4.90 -112.46 -44.04
N GLN A 683 -5.58 -111.31 -44.08
CA GLN A 683 -6.82 -111.11 -44.83
C GLN A 683 -6.68 -110.85 -46.34
N LYS A 684 -5.46 -110.66 -46.89
CA LYS A 684 -5.25 -110.41 -48.33
C LYS A 684 -4.27 -111.41 -48.95
N HIS A 685 -4.81 -112.56 -49.33
CA HIS A 685 -4.14 -113.70 -49.97
C HIS A 685 -3.07 -113.32 -51.02
N TYR A 686 -2.00 -114.12 -51.06
CA TYR A 686 -0.92 -114.00 -52.03
C TYR A 686 -1.11 -114.98 -53.18
N CYS A 687 -1.13 -114.49 -54.42
CA CYS A 687 -1.00 -115.33 -55.60
C CYS A 687 0.47 -115.43 -56.01
N PHE A 688 1.05 -116.63 -55.96
CA PHE A 688 2.39 -116.89 -56.50
C PHE A 688 2.28 -117.21 -58.00
N THR A 689 2.80 -116.34 -58.87
CA THR A 689 3.03 -116.68 -60.28
C THR A 689 4.34 -117.45 -60.42
N LYS A 690 4.23 -118.77 -60.56
CA LYS A 690 5.37 -119.66 -60.79
C LYS A 690 5.89 -119.46 -62.21
N LYS A 691 6.99 -118.70 -62.36
CA LYS A 691 7.71 -118.56 -63.62
C LYS A 691 8.50 -119.85 -63.87
N MET A 692 8.06 -120.68 -64.81
CA MET A 692 8.92 -121.71 -65.41
C MET A 692 9.74 -121.07 -66.54
N LEU A 693 10.87 -121.72 -66.86
CA LEU A 693 11.90 -121.29 -67.81
C LEU A 693 11.33 -120.83 -69.17
#